data_AF-A0A1G9BJI3-F1
#
_entry.id   AF-A0A1G9BJI3-F1
#
_cell.length_a   1.000
_cell.length_b   1.000
_cell.length_c   1.000
_cell.angle_alpha   90.00
_cell.angle_beta   90.00
_cell.angle_gamma   90.00
#
_symmetry.space_group_name_H-M   'P 1'
#
loop_
_entity.id
_entity.type
_entity.pdbx_description
1 polymer ?
#
loop_
_entity_poly.entity_id
_entity_poly.type
_entity_poly.pdbx_seq_one_letter_code
_entity_poly.pdbx_strand_id
1 'polypeptide(L)'
;MRRENTGRTRTVIILSAMTAGLCLLLLLVYIRFDRSRTLYRALQALDSAPLTFSADSGFYEEGFTLTLEPDSSIPVKDGIEIRYTVNGDEPTDESRLYDGGIDLSDVIEELQAEAARTEEKKKEVIQQADAEAEATRLAQEQKSAQDLQKAGDQKAGEEKEPENGEEIRPGLEEGREAWQKSLWTAAADSGLRPEREEDGIRVIPIRACLVQGEDRSPIVTRTYVIGRGVKSRYDVYVASVVTDSFNLFDYDLGIMIPGSHYEKDVKNGVRPDRAGNFYQNGDDWIKNGHVTLFSPDGEVLLEEDTGLSIAGYSSRILPTRTFRAEASKEKGTSDDYFHLDIFDQDASIDAFQKIKFRSHGIPQFHIRSVRNQYAKELTDEAGFPGLPQNCLGVMFLNGDFYTVCDLTPSTTKDYVCRLFGLNVPDGIEKYSGSDVDVYTRTKIIKLFTADLTQQKNQRALEAAVDMDNYLFYFALEVLFNNADWPYNNVTVWRYLGEENPENPYSDGRIRFLVEDMDQILSNDLHGDPTRWSAELIDYLMKDKGNTFYHVMSCTRYRDTFLTYVEDLLRTAFEPGHACAVLDRLYGELKDEYIRDYGREFWTEMERTAEITKNNVREKEGLYRENIKKYMGLSERYPVEIQADQGISVTWNNMMVGPGQSWSNKYYSGTSFTVTAEPAEGYRFAGWEIDGKPAEEKALSGGDGRSVVISGPVTVRALSEKIK
;
A
#
# COMPACT_ATOMS: atom_id res chain seq x y z
N MET A 1 -1.47 -1.27 -93.65
CA MET A 1 -0.67 -2.05 -92.68
C MET A 1 0.57 -1.33 -92.10
N ARG A 2 1.34 -0.50 -92.82
CA ARG A 2 2.56 0.14 -92.22
C ARG A 2 2.32 1.38 -91.32
N ARG A 3 1.18 2.10 -91.43
CA ARG A 3 0.91 3.32 -90.63
C ARG A 3 0.29 3.07 -89.25
N GLU A 4 -0.51 2.01 -89.09
CA GLU A 4 -1.14 1.67 -87.80
C GLU A 4 -0.16 1.07 -86.78
N ASN A 5 0.84 0.32 -87.24
CA ASN A 5 1.88 -0.22 -86.34
C ASN A 5 2.74 0.87 -85.72
N THR A 6 3.12 1.92 -86.47
CA THR A 6 3.93 3.02 -85.93
C THR A 6 3.23 3.85 -84.84
N GLY A 7 1.90 3.98 -84.92
CA GLY A 7 1.10 4.67 -83.89
C GLY A 7 1.04 3.86 -82.60
N ARG A 8 0.71 2.55 -82.70
CA ARG A 8 0.70 1.64 -81.56
C ARG A 8 2.08 1.52 -80.90
N THR A 9 3.15 1.37 -81.68
CA THR A 9 4.51 1.29 -81.12
C THR A 9 4.91 2.58 -80.40
N ARG A 10 4.56 3.76 -80.92
CA ARG A 10 4.80 5.04 -80.22
C ARG A 10 4.00 5.15 -78.93
N THR A 11 2.73 4.77 -78.93
CA THR A 11 1.88 4.81 -77.73
C THR A 11 2.40 3.85 -76.65
N VAL A 12 2.82 2.63 -77.02
CA VAL A 12 3.43 1.67 -76.08
C VAL A 12 4.74 2.22 -75.51
N ILE A 13 5.61 2.80 -76.34
CA ILE A 13 6.87 3.39 -75.86
C ILE A 13 6.62 4.55 -74.88
N ILE A 14 5.64 5.41 -75.16
CA ILE A 14 5.28 6.54 -74.27
C ILE A 14 4.72 6.04 -72.94
N LEU A 15 3.81 5.06 -72.97
CA LEU A 15 3.28 4.44 -71.75
C LEU A 15 4.39 3.77 -70.93
N SER A 16 5.26 2.98 -71.56
CA SER A 16 6.40 2.35 -70.87
C SER A 16 7.37 3.38 -70.28
N ALA A 17 7.62 4.50 -70.96
CA ALA A 17 8.46 5.58 -70.43
C ALA A 17 7.79 6.30 -69.23
N MET A 18 6.47 6.50 -69.27
CA MET A 18 5.73 7.06 -68.13
C MET A 18 5.71 6.11 -66.93
N THR A 19 5.53 4.80 -67.16
CA THR A 19 5.58 3.80 -66.08
C THR A 19 6.99 3.71 -65.48
N ALA A 20 8.03 3.71 -66.31
CA ALA A 20 9.42 3.75 -65.84
C ALA A 20 9.73 5.04 -65.05
N GLY A 21 9.21 6.18 -65.51
CA GLY A 21 9.33 7.46 -64.80
C GLY A 21 8.63 7.47 -63.44
N LEU A 22 7.41 6.90 -63.36
CA LEU A 22 6.68 6.75 -62.10
C LEU A 22 7.36 5.77 -61.15
N CYS A 23 7.87 4.64 -61.64
CA CYS A 23 8.65 3.70 -60.85
C CYS A 23 9.94 4.33 -60.34
N LEU A 24 10.64 5.14 -61.14
CA LEU A 24 11.83 5.87 -60.70
C LEU A 24 11.48 6.92 -59.64
N LEU A 25 10.36 7.63 -59.79
CA LEU A 25 9.89 8.60 -58.81
C LEU A 25 9.52 7.93 -57.49
N LEU A 26 8.79 6.81 -57.52
CA LEU A 26 8.46 6.00 -56.36
C LEU A 26 9.72 5.40 -55.71
N LEU A 27 10.70 4.96 -56.52
CA LEU A 27 11.98 4.48 -56.01
C LEU A 27 12.79 5.61 -55.36
N LEU A 28 12.77 6.82 -55.92
CA LEU A 28 13.43 7.99 -55.32
C LEU A 28 12.73 8.47 -54.05
N VAL A 29 11.39 8.42 -54.00
CA VAL A 29 10.60 8.66 -52.79
C VAL A 29 10.90 7.59 -51.75
N TYR A 30 10.94 6.31 -52.14
CA TYR A 30 11.31 5.21 -51.26
C TYR A 30 12.75 5.34 -50.76
N ILE A 31 13.73 5.62 -51.62
CA ILE A 31 15.14 5.83 -51.21
C ILE A 31 15.28 7.05 -50.31
N ARG A 32 14.50 8.12 -50.54
CA ARG A 32 14.48 9.30 -49.67
C ARG A 32 13.83 9.01 -48.32
N PHE A 33 12.74 8.25 -48.32
CA PHE A 33 12.02 7.78 -47.12
C PHE A 33 12.82 6.73 -46.34
N ASP A 34 13.62 5.91 -47.03
CA ASP A 34 14.48 4.88 -46.46
C ASP A 34 15.80 5.45 -45.90
N ARG A 35 16.30 6.55 -46.49
CA ARG A 35 17.41 7.34 -45.96
C ARG A 35 17.04 8.23 -44.78
N SER A 36 15.77 8.54 -44.55
CA SER A 36 15.33 9.40 -43.44
C SER A 36 15.12 8.66 -42.12
N ARG A 37 15.18 7.31 -42.10
CA ARG A 37 14.98 6.48 -40.91
C ARG A 37 16.31 5.98 -40.32
N THR A 38 17.32 6.84 -40.28
CA THR A 38 18.63 6.47 -39.74
C THR A 38 18.54 6.17 -38.25
N LEU A 39 17.82 7.00 -37.48
CA LEU A 39 17.60 6.82 -36.05
C LEU A 39 16.88 5.49 -35.77
N TYR A 40 15.77 5.21 -36.46
CA TYR A 40 15.02 3.95 -36.30
C TYR A 40 15.91 2.70 -36.47
N ARG A 41 16.77 2.68 -37.50
CA ARG A 41 17.68 1.56 -37.75
C ARG A 41 18.75 1.44 -36.68
N ALA A 42 19.29 2.56 -36.20
CA ALA A 42 20.27 2.57 -35.13
C ALA A 42 19.66 2.00 -33.84
N LEU A 43 18.43 2.42 -33.49
CA LEU A 43 17.71 1.94 -32.31
C LEU A 43 17.41 0.43 -32.36
N GLN A 44 17.07 -0.12 -33.53
CA GLN A 44 16.85 -1.56 -33.67
C GLN A 44 18.10 -2.42 -33.46
N ALA A 45 19.28 -1.84 -33.65
CA ALA A 45 20.55 -2.53 -33.48
C ALA A 45 21.20 -2.25 -32.12
N LEU A 46 20.52 -1.49 -31.26
CA LEU A 46 21.06 -1.02 -30.00
C LEU A 46 20.72 -1.98 -28.86
N ASP A 47 21.75 -2.44 -28.15
CA ASP A 47 21.63 -3.27 -26.95
C ASP A 47 21.78 -2.45 -25.65
N SER A 48 21.96 -1.13 -25.77
CA SER A 48 22.21 -0.16 -24.68
C SER A 48 21.17 0.96 -24.69
N ALA A 49 21.22 1.84 -23.68
CA ALA A 49 20.40 3.06 -23.68
C ALA A 49 20.78 3.97 -24.86
N PRO A 50 19.81 4.60 -25.54
CA PRO A 50 20.07 5.45 -26.71
C PRO A 50 20.80 6.76 -26.38
N LEU A 51 20.75 7.17 -25.11
CA LEU A 51 21.27 8.42 -24.62
C LEU A 51 21.94 8.18 -23.26
N THR A 52 23.12 8.76 -23.07
CA THR A 52 23.86 8.72 -21.80
C THR A 52 23.93 10.12 -21.20
N PHE A 53 23.78 10.19 -19.88
CA PHE A 53 23.94 11.38 -19.06
C PHE A 53 25.36 11.39 -18.47
N SER A 54 25.98 12.56 -18.34
CA SER A 54 27.33 12.68 -17.78
C SER A 54 27.42 12.41 -16.28
N ALA A 55 26.28 12.26 -15.61
CA ALA A 55 26.16 11.96 -14.19
C ALA A 55 24.97 11.02 -13.98
N ASP A 56 25.07 10.13 -13.00
CA ASP A 56 23.99 9.23 -12.60
C ASP A 56 22.97 9.95 -11.71
N SER A 57 21.79 9.36 -11.56
CA SER A 57 20.83 9.81 -10.54
C SER A 57 21.45 9.72 -9.14
N GLY A 58 21.14 10.68 -8.27
CA GLY A 58 21.75 10.71 -6.93
C GLY A 58 21.62 12.03 -6.21
N PHE A 59 22.27 12.08 -5.05
CA PHE A 59 22.31 13.25 -4.17
C PHE A 59 23.57 14.09 -4.43
N TYR A 60 23.37 15.39 -4.71
CA TYR A 60 24.43 16.32 -5.07
C TYR A 60 24.40 17.58 -4.18
N GLU A 61 25.55 17.97 -3.64
CA GLU A 61 25.64 19.13 -2.74
C GLU A 61 25.41 20.48 -3.46
N GLU A 62 25.77 20.55 -4.74
CA GLU A 62 25.73 21.77 -5.55
C GLU A 62 25.27 21.42 -6.98
N GLY A 63 24.67 22.39 -7.67
CA GLY A 63 24.35 22.26 -9.09
C GLY A 63 25.61 22.13 -9.94
N PHE A 64 25.48 21.46 -11.07
CA PHE A 64 26.57 21.21 -12.00
C PHE A 64 26.07 21.24 -13.44
N THR A 65 27.00 21.33 -14.39
CA THR A 65 26.68 21.24 -15.82
C THR A 65 26.56 19.77 -16.24
N LEU A 66 25.35 19.37 -16.63
CA LEU A 66 25.02 18.04 -17.11
C LEU A 66 25.12 17.99 -18.65
N THR A 67 25.81 16.98 -19.21
CA THR A 67 25.87 16.78 -20.65
C THR A 67 25.16 15.50 -21.07
N LEU A 68 24.55 15.53 -22.26
CA LEU A 68 23.80 14.43 -22.85
C LEU A 68 24.50 14.00 -24.14
N GLU A 69 24.81 12.72 -24.26
CA GLU A 69 25.50 12.18 -25.43
C GLU A 69 24.70 10.99 -26.00
N PRO A 70 24.37 10.99 -27.31
CA PRO A 70 23.81 9.81 -27.96
C PRO A 70 24.82 8.65 -27.89
N ASP A 71 24.33 7.42 -27.87
CA ASP A 71 25.21 6.25 -27.96
C ASP A 71 26.12 6.36 -29.21
N SER A 72 27.38 5.97 -29.06
CA SER A 72 28.41 6.09 -30.12
C SER A 72 28.06 5.40 -31.44
N SER A 73 27.14 4.42 -31.40
CA SER A 73 26.60 3.73 -32.57
C SER A 73 25.56 4.55 -33.36
N ILE A 74 25.04 5.62 -32.77
CA ILE A 74 24.01 6.49 -33.38
C ILE A 74 24.70 7.58 -34.20
N PRO A 75 24.45 7.66 -35.53
CA PRO A 75 25.09 8.63 -36.40
C PRO A 75 24.45 10.03 -36.26
N VAL A 76 24.91 10.81 -35.27
CA VAL A 76 24.39 12.15 -34.91
C VAL A 76 24.41 13.18 -36.06
N LYS A 77 25.14 12.91 -37.15
CA LYS A 77 25.29 13.85 -38.29
C LYS A 77 24.08 13.95 -39.23
N ASP A 78 23.02 13.19 -38.99
CA ASP A 78 21.86 13.09 -39.89
C ASP A 78 20.64 13.93 -39.46
N GLY A 79 20.85 15.02 -38.72
CA GLY A 79 19.74 15.85 -38.22
C GLY A 79 18.97 15.18 -37.07
N ILE A 80 19.68 14.41 -36.25
CA ILE A 80 19.18 13.86 -34.99
C ILE A 80 19.35 14.95 -33.93
N GLU A 81 18.26 15.29 -33.25
CA GLU A 81 18.23 16.26 -32.16
C GLU A 81 17.99 15.55 -30.83
N ILE A 82 18.45 16.12 -29.72
CA ILE A 82 18.04 15.69 -28.38
C ILE A 82 16.99 16.68 -27.87
N ARG A 83 15.84 16.17 -27.44
CA ARG A 83 14.78 16.93 -26.78
C ARG A 83 14.70 16.52 -25.32
N TYR A 84 14.54 17.49 -24.43
CA TYR A 84 14.48 17.21 -22.99
C TYR A 84 13.49 18.10 -22.24
N THR A 85 13.08 17.62 -21.07
CA THR A 85 12.25 18.31 -20.09
C THR A 85 12.88 18.20 -18.70
N VAL A 86 12.51 19.11 -17.80
CA VAL A 86 12.99 19.17 -16.41
C VAL A 86 11.86 19.12 -15.38
N ASN A 87 10.61 18.97 -15.86
CA ASN A 87 9.37 19.04 -15.10
C ASN A 87 8.58 17.71 -15.14
N GLY A 88 9.23 16.63 -15.59
CA GLY A 88 8.64 15.30 -15.70
C GLY A 88 7.76 15.01 -16.93
N ASP A 89 7.45 15.99 -17.78
CA ASP A 89 6.68 15.75 -19.01
C ASP A 89 7.48 14.96 -20.06
N GLU A 90 6.80 14.24 -20.96
CA GLU A 90 7.48 13.59 -22.07
C GLU A 90 8.01 14.64 -23.06
N PRO A 91 9.28 14.52 -23.53
CA PRO A 91 9.80 15.47 -24.51
C PRO A 91 9.04 15.40 -25.83
N THR A 92 8.54 16.55 -26.29
CA THR A 92 7.88 16.76 -27.58
C THR A 92 8.79 17.57 -28.52
N ASP A 93 8.33 17.87 -29.75
CA ASP A 93 9.06 18.74 -30.68
C ASP A 93 9.13 20.21 -30.22
N GLU A 94 8.25 20.58 -29.28
CA GLU A 94 8.22 21.91 -28.67
C GLU A 94 9.06 21.98 -27.39
N SER A 95 9.48 20.83 -26.85
CA SER A 95 10.38 20.77 -25.70
C SER A 95 11.77 21.33 -26.01
N ARG A 96 12.52 21.61 -24.95
CA ARG A 96 13.86 22.23 -25.04
C ARG A 96 14.74 21.43 -25.99
N LEU A 97 15.30 22.13 -26.97
CA LEU A 97 16.35 21.58 -27.83
C LEU A 97 17.66 21.60 -27.03
N TYR A 98 18.32 20.45 -26.94
CA TYR A 98 19.65 20.37 -26.37
C TYR A 98 20.68 20.99 -27.32
N ASP A 99 21.25 22.12 -26.92
CA ASP A 99 22.24 22.88 -27.70
C ASP A 99 23.60 23.03 -26.98
N GLY A 100 23.73 22.46 -25.78
CA GLY A 100 24.92 22.52 -24.93
C GLY A 100 24.63 21.94 -23.54
N GLY A 101 25.62 21.96 -22.64
CA GLY A 101 25.43 21.48 -21.26
C GLY A 101 24.26 22.16 -20.54
N ILE A 102 23.50 21.37 -19.78
CA ILE A 102 22.37 21.83 -18.96
C ILE A 102 22.92 22.25 -17.60
N ASP A 103 22.87 23.55 -17.28
CA ASP A 103 23.28 24.04 -15.96
C ASP A 103 22.17 23.80 -14.94
N LEU A 104 22.37 22.84 -14.03
CA LEU A 104 21.36 22.51 -13.02
C LEU A 104 21.19 23.61 -11.98
N SER A 105 22.15 24.54 -11.81
CA SER A 105 21.94 25.72 -10.98
C SER A 105 20.92 26.67 -11.62
N ASP A 106 21.01 26.91 -12.92
CA ASP A 106 20.04 27.74 -13.65
C ASP A 106 18.64 27.10 -13.64
N VAL A 107 18.56 25.77 -13.80
CA VAL A 107 17.29 25.03 -13.69
C VAL A 107 16.67 25.19 -12.30
N ILE A 108 17.47 25.14 -11.23
CA ILE A 108 16.99 25.37 -9.86
C ILE A 108 16.40 26.78 -9.72
N GLU A 109 17.09 27.80 -10.23
CA GLU A 109 16.59 29.20 -10.18
C GLU A 109 15.28 29.36 -10.96
N GLU A 110 15.17 28.72 -12.12
CA GLU A 110 13.96 28.70 -12.94
C GLU A 110 12.77 28.10 -12.19
N LEU A 111 12.95 26.89 -11.64
CA LEU A 111 11.91 26.18 -10.88
C LEU A 111 11.52 26.94 -9.61
N GLN A 112 12.47 27.62 -8.96
CA GLN A 112 12.19 28.50 -7.82
C GLN A 112 11.31 29.69 -8.20
N ALA A 113 11.57 30.32 -9.35
CA ALA A 113 10.76 31.41 -9.85
C ALA A 113 9.34 30.95 -10.21
N GLU A 114 9.18 29.74 -10.73
CA GLU A 114 7.88 29.11 -11.00
C GLU A 114 7.12 28.81 -9.71
N ALA A 115 7.77 28.16 -8.73
CA ALA A 115 7.18 27.86 -7.44
C ALA A 115 6.69 29.12 -6.71
N ALA A 116 7.46 30.21 -6.75
CA ALA A 116 7.08 31.48 -6.14
C ALA A 116 5.79 32.07 -6.74
N ARG A 117 5.62 31.98 -8.08
CA ARG A 117 4.37 32.40 -8.76
C ARG A 117 3.19 31.53 -8.34
N THR A 118 3.39 30.22 -8.23
CA THR A 118 2.35 29.27 -7.80
C THR A 118 1.92 29.52 -6.35
N GLU A 119 2.86 29.83 -5.45
CA GLU A 119 2.56 30.13 -4.04
C GLU A 119 1.78 31.45 -3.88
N GLU A 120 2.03 32.46 -4.73
CA GLU A 120 1.23 33.69 -4.76
C GLU A 120 -0.23 33.39 -5.16
N LYS A 121 -0.42 32.59 -6.22
CA LYS A 121 -1.75 32.14 -6.66
C LYS A 121 -2.47 31.29 -5.61
N LYS A 122 -1.74 30.42 -4.91
CA LYS A 122 -2.27 29.64 -3.77
C LYS A 122 -2.83 30.54 -2.67
N LYS A 123 -2.12 31.61 -2.30
CA LYS A 123 -2.59 32.57 -1.29
C LYS A 123 -3.90 33.23 -1.72
N GLU A 124 -4.05 33.58 -2.99
CA GLU A 124 -5.29 34.15 -3.53
C GLU A 124 -6.46 33.15 -3.46
N VAL A 125 -6.24 31.90 -3.88
CA VAL A 125 -7.29 30.86 -3.86
C VAL A 125 -7.69 30.51 -2.43
N ILE A 126 -6.74 30.44 -1.50
CA ILE A 126 -7.02 30.21 -0.09
C ILE A 126 -7.87 31.33 0.49
N GLN A 127 -7.55 32.60 0.21
CA GLN A 127 -8.37 33.74 0.65
C GLN A 127 -9.80 33.66 0.10
N GLN A 128 -9.95 33.22 -1.16
CA GLN A 128 -11.26 33.01 -1.76
C GLN A 128 -12.03 31.86 -1.08
N ALA A 129 -11.36 30.73 -0.82
CA ALA A 129 -11.97 29.57 -0.16
C ALA A 129 -12.39 29.89 1.29
N ASP A 130 -11.55 30.61 2.05
CA ASP A 130 -11.87 31.07 3.40
C ASP A 130 -13.12 31.98 3.38
N ALA A 131 -13.21 32.89 2.41
CA ALA A 131 -14.36 33.78 2.24
C ALA A 131 -15.64 33.00 1.85
N GLU A 132 -15.53 31.98 0.99
CA GLU A 132 -16.64 31.09 0.61
C GLU A 132 -17.12 30.23 1.80
N ALA A 133 -16.19 29.70 2.60
CA ALA A 133 -16.48 28.93 3.80
C ALA A 133 -17.15 29.81 4.88
N GLU A 134 -16.65 31.03 5.10
CA GLU A 134 -17.26 31.99 6.01
C GLU A 134 -18.66 32.41 5.55
N ALA A 135 -18.84 32.66 4.24
CA ALA A 135 -20.14 32.96 3.66
C ALA A 135 -21.12 31.79 3.82
N THR A 136 -20.65 30.55 3.64
CA THR A 136 -21.46 29.33 3.82
C THR A 136 -21.86 29.15 5.28
N ARG A 137 -20.94 29.36 6.22
CA ARG A 137 -21.21 29.33 7.67
C ARG A 137 -22.25 30.39 8.04
N LEU A 138 -22.08 31.64 7.58
CA LEU A 138 -23.05 32.72 7.81
C LEU A 138 -24.42 32.39 7.20
N ALA A 139 -24.45 31.78 6.02
CA ALA A 139 -25.70 31.33 5.39
C ALA A 139 -26.37 30.18 6.15
N GLN A 140 -25.61 29.22 6.69
CA GLN A 140 -26.12 28.16 7.56
C GLN A 140 -26.63 28.71 8.89
N GLU A 141 -25.91 29.64 9.53
CA GLU A 141 -26.35 30.32 10.75
C GLU A 141 -27.63 31.14 10.51
N GLN A 142 -27.72 31.85 9.38
CA GLN A 142 -28.94 32.56 8.96
C GLN A 142 -30.08 31.60 8.66
N LYS A 143 -29.82 30.47 8.00
CA LYS A 143 -30.83 29.44 7.70
C LYS A 143 -31.32 28.77 8.98
N SER A 144 -30.44 28.37 9.89
CA SER A 144 -30.80 27.85 11.21
C SER A 144 -31.58 28.87 12.04
N ALA A 145 -31.22 30.16 11.97
CA ALA A 145 -31.96 31.24 12.62
C ALA A 145 -33.35 31.47 11.98
N GLN A 146 -33.48 31.35 10.65
CA GLN A 146 -34.75 31.45 9.92
C GLN A 146 -35.64 30.22 10.11
N ASP A 147 -35.08 29.02 10.19
CA ASP A 147 -35.79 27.76 10.45
C ASP A 147 -36.32 27.72 11.89
N LEU A 148 -35.58 28.30 12.85
CA LEU A 148 -36.07 28.57 14.21
C LEU A 148 -37.19 29.63 14.25
N GLN A 149 -37.29 30.49 13.23
CA GLN A 149 -38.32 31.53 13.10
C GLN A 149 -39.56 31.06 12.31
N LYS A 150 -39.45 29.98 11.52
CA LYS A 150 -40.52 29.38 10.70
C LYS A 150 -40.79 27.93 11.07
N ALA A 151 -41.07 27.66 12.35
CA ALA A 151 -41.80 26.45 12.74
C ALA A 151 -43.32 26.69 12.58
N GLY A 152 -43.80 26.61 11.33
CA GLY A 152 -45.22 26.70 10.98
C GLY A 152 -45.44 26.76 9.46
N ASP A 153 -46.04 25.70 8.91
CA ASP A 153 -46.60 25.51 7.56
C ASP A 153 -45.68 25.02 6.40
N GLN A 154 -45.83 23.71 6.12
CA GLN A 154 -45.92 22.98 4.84
C GLN A 154 -45.23 23.52 3.56
N LYS A 155 -44.42 22.70 2.87
CA LYS A 155 -44.77 21.72 1.78
C LYS A 155 -43.53 21.38 0.94
N ALA A 156 -43.47 20.14 0.45
CA ALA A 156 -42.46 19.65 -0.49
C ALA A 156 -42.57 20.37 -1.85
N GLY A 157 -41.45 20.91 -2.32
CA GLY A 157 -41.28 21.42 -3.68
C GLY A 157 -40.43 20.44 -4.49
N GLU A 158 -40.90 20.14 -5.70
CA GLU A 158 -40.22 19.32 -6.71
C GLU A 158 -38.94 20.04 -7.19
N GLU A 159 -37.80 19.33 -7.16
CA GLU A 159 -36.56 19.77 -7.81
C GLU A 159 -36.66 19.52 -9.31
N LYS A 160 -36.41 20.57 -10.09
CA LYS A 160 -36.28 20.49 -11.55
C LYS A 160 -34.93 19.87 -11.93
N GLU A 161 -34.97 18.94 -12.88
CA GLU A 161 -33.79 18.47 -13.62
C GLU A 161 -33.10 19.64 -14.34
N PRO A 162 -31.76 19.74 -14.31
CA PRO A 162 -31.04 20.71 -15.13
C PRO A 162 -31.05 20.29 -16.61
N GLU A 163 -31.38 21.24 -17.48
CA GLU A 163 -31.32 21.12 -18.94
C GLU A 163 -29.89 20.84 -19.43
N ASN A 164 -29.78 20.06 -20.51
CA ASN A 164 -28.56 19.68 -21.21
C ASN A 164 -27.65 20.89 -21.52
N GLY A 165 -26.64 21.11 -20.68
CA GLY A 165 -25.48 21.95 -21.00
C GLY A 165 -24.49 21.16 -21.86
N GLU A 166 -23.83 21.85 -22.80
CA GLU A 166 -22.66 21.31 -23.49
C GLU A 166 -21.59 20.89 -22.47
N GLU A 167 -21.01 19.71 -22.66
CA GLU A 167 -19.95 19.16 -21.82
C GLU A 167 -18.73 20.10 -21.86
N ILE A 168 -18.49 20.86 -20.78
CA ILE A 168 -17.34 21.75 -20.67
C ILE A 168 -16.10 20.87 -20.46
N ARG A 169 -15.21 20.84 -21.46
CA ARG A 169 -13.95 20.10 -21.41
C ARG A 169 -12.83 21.04 -20.94
N PRO A 170 -12.39 20.94 -19.68
CA PRO A 170 -11.31 21.78 -19.19
C PRO A 170 -10.00 21.46 -19.90
N GLY A 171 -9.17 22.49 -20.08
CA GLY A 171 -7.80 22.33 -20.56
C GLY A 171 -6.89 21.69 -19.51
N LEU A 172 -5.69 21.25 -19.92
CA LEU A 172 -4.72 20.58 -19.02
C LEU A 172 -4.37 21.43 -17.79
N GLU A 173 -4.16 22.73 -17.99
CA GLU A 173 -3.85 23.67 -16.90
C GLU A 173 -5.04 23.87 -15.96
N GLU A 174 -6.28 23.91 -16.50
CA GLU A 174 -7.49 24.01 -15.68
C GLU A 174 -7.71 22.75 -14.82
N GLY A 175 -7.37 21.57 -15.36
CA GLY A 175 -7.37 20.32 -14.60
C GLY A 175 -6.35 20.32 -13.46
N ARG A 176 -5.13 20.82 -13.73
CA ARG A 176 -4.08 21.02 -12.71
C ARG A 176 -4.53 22.00 -11.64
N GLU A 177 -5.07 23.15 -12.02
CA GLU A 177 -5.58 24.17 -11.11
C GLU A 177 -6.74 23.65 -10.25
N ALA A 178 -7.65 22.88 -10.82
CA ALA A 178 -8.76 22.27 -10.08
C ALA A 178 -8.27 21.28 -9.02
N TRP A 179 -7.27 20.46 -9.35
CA TRP A 179 -6.62 19.59 -8.38
C TRP A 179 -5.89 20.38 -7.30
N GLN A 180 -5.08 21.38 -7.66
CA GLN A 180 -4.38 22.24 -6.70
C GLN A 180 -5.36 22.96 -5.76
N LYS A 181 -6.48 23.48 -6.28
CA LYS A 181 -7.55 24.04 -5.47
C LYS A 181 -8.09 23.03 -4.46
N SER A 182 -8.29 21.77 -4.85
CA SER A 182 -8.75 20.72 -3.93
C SER A 182 -7.76 20.44 -2.79
N LEU A 183 -6.45 20.50 -3.04
CA LEU A 183 -5.42 20.42 -1.99
C LEU A 183 -5.56 21.56 -0.97
N TRP A 184 -5.75 22.77 -1.48
CA TRP A 184 -5.77 23.98 -0.66
C TRP A 184 -7.07 24.12 0.16
N THR A 185 -8.22 23.75 -0.41
CA THR A 185 -9.50 23.78 0.30
C THR A 185 -9.56 22.73 1.42
N ALA A 186 -9.05 21.53 1.20
CA ALA A 186 -9.00 20.50 2.24
C ALA A 186 -8.10 20.87 3.42
N ALA A 187 -7.04 21.64 3.18
CA ALA A 187 -6.22 22.22 4.26
C ALA A 187 -7.01 23.27 5.07
N ALA A 188 -7.83 24.10 4.41
CA ALA A 188 -8.64 25.13 5.07
C ALA A 188 -9.72 24.54 6.01
N ASP A 189 -10.37 23.45 5.62
CA ASP A 189 -11.39 22.78 6.45
C ASP A 189 -10.84 22.21 7.78
N SER A 190 -9.53 21.96 7.85
CA SER A 190 -8.86 21.44 9.06
C SER A 190 -8.42 22.52 10.06
N GLY A 191 -8.40 23.79 9.64
CA GLY A 191 -7.84 24.90 10.41
C GLY A 191 -6.30 24.89 10.56
N LEU A 192 -5.60 23.87 10.04
CA LEU A 192 -4.15 23.76 10.02
C LEU A 192 -3.64 23.82 8.57
N ARG A 193 -2.56 24.58 8.32
CA ARG A 193 -1.97 24.72 6.98
C ARG A 193 -0.53 24.24 7.00
N PRO A 194 -0.16 23.25 6.16
CA PRO A 194 1.18 22.72 6.19
C PRO A 194 2.18 23.79 5.73
N GLU A 195 3.23 23.97 6.52
CA GLU A 195 4.35 24.87 6.22
C GLU A 195 5.61 24.04 6.09
N ARG A 196 6.00 23.74 4.84
CA ARG A 196 7.26 23.06 4.55
C ARG A 196 8.42 24.04 4.74
N GLU A 197 9.40 23.65 5.55
CA GLU A 197 10.64 24.41 5.73
C GLU A 197 11.42 24.44 4.40
N GLU A 198 11.82 25.64 3.97
CA GLU A 198 12.72 25.77 2.82
C GLU A 198 14.14 25.35 3.23
N ASP A 199 14.52 24.15 2.81
CA ASP A 199 15.84 23.57 3.05
C ASP A 199 16.83 23.79 1.87
N GLY A 200 16.36 24.42 0.79
CA GLY A 200 17.15 24.66 -0.42
C GLY A 200 17.39 23.42 -1.29
N ILE A 201 16.77 22.29 -0.97
CA ILE A 201 16.92 21.04 -1.73
C ILE A 201 15.87 20.97 -2.84
N ARG A 202 16.28 20.50 -4.00
CA ARG A 202 15.44 20.36 -5.20
C ARG A 202 15.58 18.97 -5.81
N VAL A 203 14.47 18.41 -6.24
CA VAL A 203 14.43 17.14 -6.98
C VAL A 203 14.14 17.47 -8.42
N ILE A 204 15.06 17.13 -9.32
CA ILE A 204 15.02 17.51 -10.73
C ILE A 204 14.98 16.25 -11.58
N PRO A 205 13.79 15.80 -12.03
CA PRO A 205 13.69 14.75 -13.02
C PRO A 205 13.96 15.31 -14.41
N ILE A 206 14.95 14.75 -15.10
CA ILE A 206 15.26 15.09 -16.49
C ILE A 206 14.89 13.91 -17.37
N ARG A 207 13.98 14.15 -18.32
CA ARG A 207 13.59 13.18 -19.35
C ARG A 207 14.13 13.66 -20.67
N ALA A 208 14.79 12.78 -21.41
CA ALA A 208 15.39 13.12 -22.70
C ALA A 208 15.24 12.00 -23.73
N CYS A 209 15.09 12.37 -25.00
CA CYS A 209 15.05 11.43 -26.11
C CYS A 209 15.71 12.01 -27.37
N LEU A 210 16.08 11.12 -28.29
CA LEU A 210 16.55 11.48 -29.62
C LEU A 210 15.35 11.61 -30.56
N VAL A 211 15.38 12.61 -31.44
CA VAL A 211 14.32 12.91 -32.40
C VAL A 211 14.90 13.09 -33.80
N GLN A 212 14.29 12.44 -34.79
CA GLN A 212 14.58 12.62 -36.22
C GLN A 212 13.29 12.55 -37.03
N GLY A 213 12.72 13.72 -37.37
CA GLY A 213 11.39 13.77 -37.98
C GLY A 213 10.34 13.19 -37.04
N GLU A 214 9.60 12.17 -37.48
CA GLU A 214 8.60 11.48 -36.64
C GLU A 214 9.21 10.33 -35.79
N ASP A 215 10.43 9.89 -36.10
CA ASP A 215 11.08 8.80 -35.35
C ASP A 215 11.67 9.34 -34.04
N ARG A 216 11.44 8.64 -32.92
CA ARG A 216 11.94 8.98 -31.57
C ARG A 216 12.60 7.77 -30.92
N SER A 217 13.61 8.00 -30.09
CA SER A 217 14.13 6.96 -29.18
C SER A 217 13.20 6.74 -27.99
N PRO A 218 13.34 5.62 -27.26
CA PRO A 218 12.88 5.55 -25.87
C PRO A 218 13.39 6.76 -25.07
N ILE A 219 12.57 7.19 -24.11
CA ILE A 219 12.91 8.27 -23.19
C ILE A 219 13.85 7.71 -22.13
N VAL A 220 14.94 8.42 -21.84
CA VAL A 220 15.81 8.13 -20.71
C VAL A 220 15.52 9.15 -19.62
N THR A 221 15.24 8.68 -18.41
CA THR A 221 14.92 9.51 -17.25
C THR A 221 16.04 9.41 -16.21
N ARG A 222 16.47 10.54 -15.66
CA ARG A 222 17.40 10.62 -14.51
C ARG A 222 16.85 11.60 -13.48
N THR A 223 17.09 11.34 -12.20
CA THR A 223 16.65 12.19 -11.10
C THR A 223 17.85 12.69 -10.29
N TYR A 224 17.97 14.00 -10.17
CA TYR A 224 19.02 14.65 -9.37
C TYR A 224 18.40 15.32 -8.14
N VAL A 225 18.83 14.93 -6.94
CA VAL A 225 18.43 15.59 -5.69
C VAL A 225 19.57 16.51 -5.27
N ILE A 226 19.36 17.82 -5.42
CA ILE A 226 20.44 18.81 -5.36
C ILE A 226 20.18 19.80 -4.24
N GLY A 227 21.17 20.02 -3.38
CA GLY A 227 21.16 21.08 -2.39
C GLY A 227 22.21 20.88 -1.31
N ARG A 228 22.63 21.99 -0.69
CA ARG A 228 23.64 21.96 0.37
C ARG A 228 23.12 21.15 1.57
N GLY A 229 23.89 20.17 2.00
CA GLY A 229 23.55 19.29 3.13
C GLY A 229 22.60 18.15 2.77
N VAL A 230 22.31 17.93 1.48
CA VAL A 230 21.39 16.87 1.02
C VAL A 230 21.78 15.48 1.54
N LYS A 231 23.08 15.20 1.68
CA LYS A 231 23.58 13.89 2.13
C LYS A 231 23.25 13.55 3.58
N SER A 232 22.82 14.53 4.36
CA SER A 232 22.36 14.34 5.74
C SER A 232 20.96 14.89 5.95
N ARG A 233 20.22 15.15 4.86
CA ARG A 233 18.88 15.74 4.92
C ARG A 233 17.83 14.70 5.27
N TYR A 234 17.94 13.52 4.69
CA TYR A 234 16.90 12.50 4.73
C TYR A 234 17.37 11.34 5.59
N ASP A 235 16.64 11.08 6.67
CA ASP A 235 16.75 9.84 7.47
C ASP A 235 15.71 8.79 7.00
N VAL A 236 15.06 9.06 5.87
CA VAL A 236 13.95 8.31 5.28
C VAL A 236 14.21 8.08 3.79
N TYR A 237 13.49 7.14 3.18
CA TYR A 237 13.61 6.90 1.74
C TYR A 237 13.08 8.08 0.92
N VAL A 238 13.67 8.34 -0.25
CA VAL A 238 13.20 9.39 -1.17
C VAL A 238 12.73 8.76 -2.47
N ALA A 239 11.47 8.99 -2.85
CA ALA A 239 10.90 8.50 -4.10
C ALA A 239 10.64 9.68 -5.06
N SER A 240 11.21 9.62 -6.26
CA SER A 240 10.84 10.49 -7.37
C SER A 240 9.94 9.71 -8.32
N VAL A 241 8.68 10.10 -8.38
CA VAL A 241 7.67 9.54 -9.29
C VAL A 241 7.47 10.54 -10.42
N VAL A 242 7.72 10.10 -11.64
CA VAL A 242 7.74 10.96 -12.82
C VAL A 242 6.74 10.43 -13.84
N THR A 243 5.88 11.30 -14.36
CA THR A 243 4.96 10.95 -15.44
C THR A 243 4.54 12.20 -16.21
N ASP A 244 4.09 11.99 -17.44
CA ASP A 244 3.55 13.06 -18.25
C ASP A 244 2.34 13.73 -17.59
N SER A 245 2.26 15.06 -17.59
CA SER A 245 1.15 15.78 -16.97
C SER A 245 -0.21 15.46 -17.57
N PHE A 246 -0.30 15.03 -18.84
CA PHE A 246 -1.54 14.52 -19.41
C PHE A 246 -2.04 13.28 -18.66
N ASN A 247 -1.15 12.41 -18.19
CA ASN A 247 -1.54 11.23 -17.39
C ASN A 247 -2.15 11.61 -16.03
N LEU A 248 -1.86 12.81 -15.53
CA LEU A 248 -2.35 13.30 -14.24
C LEU A 248 -3.63 14.11 -14.40
N PHE A 249 -3.67 15.06 -15.34
CA PHE A 249 -4.64 16.15 -15.34
C PHE A 249 -5.49 16.26 -16.62
N ASP A 250 -5.24 15.43 -17.64
CA ASP A 250 -6.07 15.43 -18.84
C ASP A 250 -7.52 15.04 -18.52
N TYR A 251 -8.49 15.66 -19.21
CA TYR A 251 -9.90 15.40 -18.98
C TYR A 251 -10.30 13.93 -19.20
N ASP A 252 -9.77 13.31 -20.25
CA ASP A 252 -10.14 11.94 -20.62
C ASP A 252 -9.23 10.90 -19.95
N LEU A 253 -7.95 11.21 -19.78
CA LEU A 253 -6.94 10.26 -19.34
C LEU A 253 -6.42 10.50 -17.92
N GLY A 254 -6.56 11.71 -17.39
CA GLY A 254 -5.93 12.16 -16.15
C GLY A 254 -6.44 11.42 -14.92
N ILE A 255 -5.52 10.79 -14.18
CA ILE A 255 -5.86 9.94 -13.02
C ILE A 255 -6.04 10.71 -11.71
N MET A 256 -5.76 12.02 -11.69
CA MET A 256 -5.83 12.87 -10.48
C MET A 256 -7.07 13.75 -10.42
N ILE A 257 -7.90 13.77 -11.48
CA ILE A 257 -9.04 14.67 -11.59
C ILE A 257 -10.36 13.89 -11.76
N PRO A 258 -11.53 14.50 -11.54
CA PRO A 258 -12.81 13.84 -11.81
C PRO A 258 -12.97 13.47 -13.29
N GLY A 259 -12.53 14.35 -14.20
CA GLY A 259 -12.49 14.10 -15.64
C GLY A 259 -13.80 13.59 -16.28
N SER A 260 -13.68 12.95 -17.43
CA SER A 260 -14.79 12.53 -18.30
C SER A 260 -15.73 11.49 -17.68
N HIS A 261 -15.30 10.78 -16.63
CA HIS A 261 -16.14 9.80 -15.96
C HIS A 261 -17.10 10.41 -14.94
N TYR A 262 -16.86 11.64 -14.49
CA TYR A 262 -17.61 12.23 -13.39
C TYR A 262 -19.12 12.28 -13.65
N GLU A 263 -19.55 12.91 -14.75
CA GLU A 263 -20.98 13.06 -15.04
C GLU A 263 -21.67 11.71 -15.22
N LYS A 264 -21.01 10.79 -15.92
CA LYS A 264 -21.52 9.45 -16.18
C LYS A 264 -21.71 8.68 -14.89
N ASP A 265 -20.72 8.71 -14.00
CA ASP A 265 -20.77 8.04 -12.71
C ASP A 265 -21.90 8.61 -11.84
N VAL A 266 -22.03 9.93 -11.77
CA VAL A 266 -23.13 10.60 -11.03
C VAL A 266 -24.49 10.22 -11.60
N LYS A 267 -24.66 10.24 -12.93
CA LYS A 267 -25.90 9.79 -13.61
C LYS A 267 -26.24 8.33 -13.32
N ASN A 268 -25.22 7.50 -13.05
CA ASN A 268 -25.37 6.10 -12.67
C ASN A 268 -25.56 5.88 -11.16
N GLY A 269 -25.72 6.95 -10.37
CA GLY A 269 -25.99 6.88 -8.94
C GLY A 269 -24.74 6.73 -8.07
N VAL A 270 -23.53 6.90 -8.62
CA VAL A 270 -22.32 7.04 -7.82
C VAL A 270 -22.37 8.39 -7.09
N ARG A 271 -21.95 8.41 -5.83
CA ARG A 271 -21.87 9.66 -5.07
C ARG A 271 -20.94 10.64 -5.79
N PRO A 272 -21.28 11.94 -5.90
CA PRO A 272 -20.45 12.93 -6.58
C PRO A 272 -19.00 12.98 -6.09
N ASP A 273 -18.76 12.90 -4.77
CA ASP A 273 -17.41 12.90 -4.22
C ASP A 273 -16.61 11.62 -4.51
N ARG A 274 -17.27 10.58 -5.04
CA ARG A 274 -16.67 9.31 -5.45
C ARG A 274 -16.76 9.03 -6.95
N ALA A 275 -17.13 10.03 -7.74
CA ALA A 275 -17.29 9.92 -9.18
C ALA A 275 -16.05 10.44 -9.90
N GLY A 276 -15.67 9.80 -11.01
CA GLY A 276 -14.64 10.32 -11.91
C GLY A 276 -13.44 9.42 -12.14
N ASN A 277 -12.49 9.94 -12.93
CA ASN A 277 -11.31 9.23 -13.43
C ASN A 277 -10.46 8.65 -12.29
N PHE A 278 -10.28 9.36 -11.18
CA PHE A 278 -9.52 8.84 -10.02
C PHE A 278 -10.13 7.58 -9.38
N TYR A 279 -11.39 7.24 -9.66
CA TYR A 279 -12.04 5.98 -9.21
C TYR A 279 -11.96 4.83 -10.22
N GLN A 280 -11.47 5.10 -11.42
CA GLN A 280 -11.37 4.10 -12.47
C GLN A 280 -10.20 3.13 -12.19
N ASN A 281 -10.22 2.00 -12.89
CA ASN A 281 -9.32 0.87 -12.69
C ASN A 281 -9.21 0.04 -13.98
N GLY A 282 -8.22 -0.86 -14.03
CA GLY A 282 -7.90 -1.67 -15.22
C GLY A 282 -6.74 -1.08 -16.02
N ASP A 283 -6.31 -1.81 -17.04
CA ASP A 283 -5.07 -1.52 -17.79
C ASP A 283 -5.07 -0.14 -18.47
N ASP A 284 -6.24 0.32 -18.92
CA ASP A 284 -6.42 1.67 -19.50
C ASP A 284 -6.12 2.81 -18.51
N TRP A 285 -6.14 2.50 -17.21
CA TRP A 285 -5.89 3.42 -16.10
C TRP A 285 -4.51 3.23 -15.49
N ILE A 286 -3.67 2.40 -16.10
CA ILE A 286 -2.24 2.27 -15.81
C ILE A 286 -1.47 3.15 -16.79
N LYS A 287 -0.96 4.26 -16.29
CA LYS A 287 -0.23 5.27 -17.08
C LYS A 287 1.25 4.96 -17.12
N ASN A 288 1.93 5.40 -18.17
CA ASN A 288 3.38 5.27 -18.22
C ASN A 288 4.00 6.25 -17.22
N GLY A 289 5.03 5.82 -16.52
CA GLY A 289 5.79 6.66 -15.63
C GLY A 289 7.18 6.09 -15.37
N HIS A 290 7.91 6.75 -14.49
CA HIS A 290 9.24 6.37 -14.07
C HIS A 290 9.37 6.56 -12.57
N VAL A 291 10.05 5.64 -11.90
CA VAL A 291 10.32 5.71 -10.46
C VAL A 291 11.81 5.65 -10.23
N THR A 292 12.34 6.65 -9.55
CA THR A 292 13.66 6.57 -8.90
C THR A 292 13.47 6.51 -7.39
N LEU A 293 13.91 5.44 -6.74
CA LEU A 293 13.89 5.28 -5.29
C LEU A 293 15.31 5.40 -4.73
N PHE A 294 15.50 6.24 -3.73
CA PHE A 294 16.76 6.44 -3.05
C PHE A 294 16.70 5.94 -1.61
N SER A 295 17.79 5.35 -1.13
CA SER A 295 18.04 5.12 0.30
C SER A 295 18.20 6.46 1.04
N PRO A 296 18.13 6.47 2.38
CA PRO A 296 18.45 7.67 3.18
C PRO A 296 19.83 8.27 2.86
N ASP A 297 20.81 7.42 2.53
CA ASP A 297 22.17 7.84 2.18
C ASP A 297 22.29 8.39 0.73
N GLY A 298 21.20 8.35 -0.05
CA GLY A 298 21.17 8.82 -1.43
C GLY A 298 21.59 7.79 -2.48
N GLU A 299 21.71 6.51 -2.12
CA GLU A 299 21.95 5.41 -3.06
C GLU A 299 20.67 5.11 -3.87
N VAL A 300 20.80 4.90 -5.17
CA VAL A 300 19.67 4.50 -6.03
C VAL A 300 19.35 3.02 -5.80
N LEU A 301 18.18 2.74 -5.24
CA LEU A 301 17.66 1.39 -4.96
C LEU A 301 16.80 0.84 -6.11
N LEU A 302 16.13 1.72 -6.84
CA LEU A 302 15.31 1.40 -8.02
C LEU A 302 15.35 2.58 -8.97
N GLU A 303 15.51 2.33 -10.26
CA GLU A 303 15.38 3.35 -11.31
C GLU A 303 14.84 2.70 -12.58
N GLU A 304 13.52 2.69 -12.73
CA GLU A 304 12.87 2.02 -13.86
C GLU A 304 11.63 2.78 -14.36
N ASP A 305 11.38 2.67 -15.66
CA ASP A 305 10.07 2.97 -16.23
C ASP A 305 9.05 1.95 -15.71
N THR A 306 7.81 2.37 -15.48
CA THR A 306 6.80 1.57 -14.78
C THR A 306 5.38 1.95 -15.20
N GLY A 307 4.43 1.04 -14.95
CA GLY A 307 3.03 1.41 -14.89
C GLY A 307 2.72 2.18 -13.61
N LEU A 308 1.93 3.25 -13.69
CA LEU A 308 1.48 4.06 -12.56
C LEU A 308 -0.05 4.10 -12.52
N SER A 309 -0.63 3.88 -11.33
CA SER A 309 -2.07 3.98 -11.10
C SER A 309 -2.37 4.55 -9.72
N ILE A 310 -3.64 4.94 -9.50
CA ILE A 310 -4.15 5.33 -8.19
C ILE A 310 -4.64 4.11 -7.41
N ALA A 311 -4.16 3.96 -6.17
CA ALA A 311 -4.56 2.89 -5.27
C ALA A 311 -5.50 3.36 -4.14
N GLY A 312 -6.03 2.38 -3.40
CA GLY A 312 -7.02 2.59 -2.34
C GLY A 312 -8.45 2.56 -2.87
N TYR A 313 -9.39 2.93 -2.00
CA TYR A 313 -10.82 3.02 -2.32
C TYR A 313 -11.43 4.29 -1.72
N SER A 314 -11.56 4.37 -0.40
CA SER A 314 -12.07 5.57 0.28
C SER A 314 -11.12 6.76 0.16
N SER A 315 -9.81 6.53 0.24
CA SER A 315 -8.78 7.57 0.18
C SER A 315 -8.64 8.27 -1.17
N ARG A 316 -9.25 7.76 -2.24
CA ARG A 316 -9.20 8.37 -3.58
C ARG A 316 -9.93 9.72 -3.65
N ILE A 317 -10.81 10.02 -2.69
CA ILE A 317 -11.43 11.34 -2.56
C ILE A 317 -10.46 12.38 -1.99
N LEU A 318 -9.40 11.93 -1.32
CA LEU A 318 -8.51 12.82 -0.59
C LEU A 318 -7.54 13.53 -1.55
N PRO A 319 -7.02 14.71 -1.15
CA PRO A 319 -6.31 15.58 -2.06
C PRO A 319 -4.97 14.98 -2.55
N THR A 320 -4.21 14.35 -1.64
CA THR A 320 -3.05 13.53 -2.04
C THR A 320 -3.52 12.08 -2.19
N ARG A 321 -3.40 11.54 -3.40
CA ARG A 321 -3.74 10.16 -3.69
C ARG A 321 -2.52 9.26 -3.57
N THR A 322 -2.75 8.02 -3.16
CA THR A 322 -1.72 6.99 -3.14
C THR A 322 -1.42 6.54 -4.56
N PHE A 323 -0.16 6.67 -4.97
CA PHE A 323 0.34 6.09 -6.21
C PHE A 323 0.73 4.63 -6.00
N ARG A 324 0.58 3.84 -7.06
CA ARG A 324 1.09 2.47 -7.13
C ARG A 324 1.90 2.31 -8.41
N ALA A 325 3.16 1.95 -8.25
CA ALA A 325 4.00 1.46 -9.33
C ALA A 325 3.74 -0.02 -9.57
N GLU A 326 3.61 -0.41 -10.83
CA GLU A 326 3.38 -1.78 -11.28
C GLU A 326 4.46 -2.19 -12.28
N ALA A 327 5.19 -3.25 -11.94
CA ALA A 327 6.21 -3.80 -12.81
C ALA A 327 5.54 -4.45 -14.03
N SER A 328 5.94 -4.01 -15.22
CA SER A 328 5.40 -4.45 -16.49
C SER A 328 6.40 -4.15 -17.61
N LYS A 329 6.87 -5.20 -18.28
CA LYS A 329 7.73 -5.07 -19.47
C LYS A 329 7.08 -4.24 -20.57
N GLU A 330 5.75 -4.24 -20.67
CA GLU A 330 4.99 -3.39 -21.60
C GLU A 330 5.12 -1.90 -21.24
N LYS A 331 5.24 -1.60 -19.94
CA LYS A 331 5.41 -0.23 -19.42
C LYS A 331 6.87 0.18 -19.25
N GLY A 332 7.82 -0.67 -19.61
CA GLY A 332 9.25 -0.36 -19.68
C GLY A 332 10.09 -0.88 -18.52
N THR A 333 9.55 -1.65 -17.57
CA THR A 333 10.39 -2.28 -16.54
C THR A 333 11.30 -3.35 -17.14
N SER A 334 12.41 -3.61 -16.46
CA SER A 334 13.38 -4.65 -16.84
C SER A 334 12.80 -6.06 -16.67
N ASP A 335 11.96 -6.25 -15.65
CA ASP A 335 11.29 -7.50 -15.33
C ASP A 335 9.80 -7.31 -15.00
N ASP A 336 9.05 -8.39 -14.79
CA ASP A 336 7.66 -8.36 -14.28
C ASP A 336 7.61 -8.17 -12.74
N TYR A 337 8.76 -7.82 -12.15
CA TYR A 337 8.97 -7.61 -10.72
C TYR A 337 9.98 -6.47 -10.49
N PHE A 338 9.73 -5.67 -9.46
CA PHE A 338 10.75 -4.83 -8.84
C PHE A 338 11.55 -5.67 -7.85
N HIS A 339 12.88 -5.61 -7.94
CA HIS A 339 13.78 -6.32 -7.04
C HIS A 339 14.30 -5.36 -5.96
N LEU A 340 13.84 -5.49 -4.71
CA LEU A 340 14.11 -4.58 -3.60
C LEU A 340 14.30 -5.33 -2.27
N ASP A 341 15.37 -5.01 -1.54
CA ASP A 341 15.67 -5.63 -0.24
C ASP A 341 15.37 -4.67 0.94
N ILE A 342 14.24 -3.96 0.89
CA ILE A 342 13.85 -2.98 1.92
C ILE A 342 12.63 -3.40 2.74
N PHE A 343 11.88 -4.41 2.29
CA PHE A 343 10.57 -4.76 2.88
C PHE A 343 10.57 -6.01 3.77
N ASP A 344 11.57 -6.88 3.68
CA ASP A 344 11.60 -8.09 4.50
C ASP A 344 13.03 -8.49 4.82
N GLN A 345 13.52 -8.08 6.00
CA GLN A 345 14.89 -8.36 6.41
C GLN A 345 15.12 -9.81 6.87
N ASP A 346 14.05 -10.60 7.06
CA ASP A 346 14.13 -11.94 7.67
C ASP A 346 13.79 -13.10 6.71
N ALA A 347 13.12 -12.92 5.56
CA ALA A 347 12.88 -14.04 4.64
C ALA A 347 12.56 -13.72 3.16
N SER A 348 13.49 -14.07 2.26
CA SER A 348 13.24 -14.68 0.93
C SER A 348 12.43 -13.94 -0.16
N ILE A 349 11.88 -12.73 0.09
CA ILE A 349 11.10 -11.99 -0.91
C ILE A 349 11.80 -10.68 -1.26
N ASP A 350 12.48 -10.66 -2.39
CA ASP A 350 13.04 -9.46 -3.02
C ASP A 350 12.22 -9.00 -4.22
N ALA A 351 11.36 -9.85 -4.80
CA ALA A 351 10.63 -9.57 -6.03
C ALA A 351 9.15 -9.16 -5.80
N PHE A 352 8.77 -7.96 -6.27
CA PHE A 352 7.44 -7.38 -6.07
C PHE A 352 6.80 -6.92 -7.38
N GLN A 353 5.58 -7.38 -7.66
CA GLN A 353 4.83 -6.89 -8.84
C GLN A 353 4.39 -5.43 -8.69
N LYS A 354 4.12 -4.98 -7.45
CA LYS A 354 3.50 -3.68 -7.19
C LYS A 354 3.97 -3.08 -5.88
N ILE A 355 4.38 -1.82 -5.92
CA ILE A 355 4.79 -1.03 -4.74
C ILE A 355 3.85 0.17 -4.63
N LYS A 356 3.39 0.48 -3.42
CA LYS A 356 2.56 1.66 -3.14
C LYS A 356 3.40 2.75 -2.47
N PHE A 357 3.14 3.98 -2.87
CA PHE A 357 3.56 5.22 -2.20
C PHE A 357 2.33 5.78 -1.47
N ARG A 358 2.06 5.26 -0.28
CA ARG A 358 0.82 5.53 0.47
C ARG A 358 0.87 6.90 1.14
N SER A 359 0.09 7.83 0.60
CA SER A 359 0.05 9.23 1.04
C SER A 359 -0.85 9.51 2.25
N HIS A 360 -1.74 8.59 2.62
CA HIS A 360 -2.80 8.81 3.63
C HIS A 360 -3.74 10.02 3.41
N GLY A 361 -3.61 10.73 2.29
CA GLY A 361 -4.53 11.78 1.88
C GLY A 361 -4.16 13.17 2.36
N ILE A 362 -3.96 13.31 3.67
CA ILE A 362 -3.77 14.56 4.36
C ILE A 362 -2.86 14.35 5.58
N PRO A 363 -2.08 15.36 6.02
CA PRO A 363 -1.05 15.17 7.04
C PRO A 363 -1.58 14.57 8.35
N GLN A 364 -2.76 15.01 8.83
CA GLN A 364 -3.38 14.49 10.05
C GLN A 364 -3.67 12.98 10.04
N PHE A 365 -3.66 12.35 8.87
CA PHE A 365 -3.85 10.91 8.73
C PHE A 365 -2.52 10.15 8.67
N HIS A 366 -1.35 10.80 8.68
CA HIS A 366 -0.05 10.09 8.67
C HIS A 366 0.21 9.31 9.96
N ILE A 367 -0.54 9.60 11.03
CA ILE A 367 -0.66 8.73 12.21
C ILE A 367 -0.95 7.26 11.88
N ARG A 368 -1.62 7.03 10.75
CA ARG A 368 -1.98 5.71 10.21
C ARG A 368 -0.78 4.93 9.70
N SER A 369 0.28 5.60 9.25
CA SER A 369 1.57 4.98 8.93
C SER A 369 2.15 4.29 10.16
N VAL A 370 2.22 5.03 11.27
CA VAL A 370 2.74 4.53 12.55
C VAL A 370 1.93 3.34 13.03
N ARG A 371 0.60 3.39 12.90
CA ARG A 371 -0.29 2.27 13.28
C ARG A 371 -0.10 1.02 12.41
N ASN A 372 0.06 1.17 11.10
CA ASN A 372 0.35 0.03 10.22
C ASN A 372 1.69 -0.62 10.57
N GLN A 373 2.73 0.18 10.81
CA GLN A 373 4.05 -0.35 11.19
C GLN A 373 4.04 -0.96 12.60
N TYR A 374 3.33 -0.35 13.55
CA TYR A 374 3.09 -0.92 14.88
C TYR A 374 2.40 -2.30 14.78
N ALA A 375 1.39 -2.42 13.93
CA ALA A 375 0.73 -3.70 13.72
C ALA A 375 1.69 -4.74 13.13
N LYS A 376 2.51 -4.36 12.14
CA LYS A 376 3.53 -5.24 11.54
C LYS A 376 4.45 -5.82 12.59
N GLU A 377 5.08 -4.96 13.40
CA GLU A 377 6.03 -5.42 14.41
C GLU A 377 5.39 -6.34 15.45
N LEU A 378 4.22 -5.98 15.97
CA LEU A 378 3.55 -6.83 16.95
C LEU A 378 3.04 -8.14 16.35
N THR A 379 2.66 -8.17 15.07
CA THR A 379 2.31 -9.43 14.40
C THR A 379 3.53 -10.33 14.19
N ASP A 380 4.69 -9.76 13.83
CA ASP A 380 5.93 -10.54 13.68
C ASP A 380 6.38 -11.12 15.03
N GLU A 381 6.39 -10.30 16.08
CA GLU A 381 6.73 -10.73 17.44
C GLU A 381 5.78 -11.80 17.97
N ALA A 382 4.50 -11.72 17.59
CA ALA A 382 3.51 -12.73 17.91
C ALA A 382 3.70 -14.04 17.09
N GLY A 383 4.48 -14.01 16.01
CA GLY A 383 4.66 -15.13 15.09
C GLY A 383 3.49 -15.29 14.10
N PHE A 384 2.81 -14.21 13.72
CA PHE A 384 1.77 -14.20 12.70
C PHE A 384 2.28 -13.54 11.41
N PRO A 385 2.65 -14.32 10.37
CA PRO A 385 3.13 -13.77 9.11
C PRO A 385 1.97 -13.20 8.27
N GLY A 386 2.27 -12.28 7.35
CA GLY A 386 1.29 -11.85 6.35
C GLY A 386 1.17 -10.35 6.14
N LEU A 387 1.42 -9.56 7.19
CA LEU A 387 1.36 -8.12 7.09
C LEU A 387 2.68 -7.62 6.45
N PRO A 388 2.66 -6.82 5.37
CA PRO A 388 3.89 -6.30 4.79
C PRO A 388 4.51 -5.16 5.62
N GLN A 389 5.82 -5.03 5.55
CA GLN A 389 6.55 -3.90 6.11
C GLN A 389 6.12 -2.58 5.46
N ASN A 390 6.08 -1.51 6.27
CA ASN A 390 5.90 -0.15 5.81
C ASN A 390 7.21 0.62 6.07
N CYS A 391 7.84 1.11 5.02
CA CYS A 391 9.04 1.93 5.13
C CYS A 391 8.65 3.40 4.97
N LEU A 392 9.10 4.24 5.91
CA LEU A 392 8.83 5.68 5.85
C LEU A 392 9.64 6.32 4.71
N GLY A 393 8.99 7.18 3.92
CA GLY A 393 9.66 7.95 2.88
C GLY A 393 8.97 9.25 2.57
N VAL A 394 9.58 10.01 1.65
CA VAL A 394 9.01 11.19 1.02
C VAL A 394 8.87 10.97 -0.47
N MET A 395 7.73 11.35 -1.02
CA MET A 395 7.45 11.26 -2.45
C MET A 395 7.49 12.64 -3.08
N PHE A 396 8.21 12.73 -4.19
CA PHE A 396 8.19 13.85 -5.12
C PHE A 396 7.46 13.41 -6.39
N LEU A 397 6.51 14.22 -6.85
CA LEU A 397 5.79 14.00 -8.11
C LEU A 397 6.28 15.05 -9.10
N ASN A 398 6.91 14.60 -10.19
CA ASN A 398 7.49 15.49 -11.21
C ASN A 398 8.45 16.55 -10.65
N GLY A 399 9.18 16.21 -9.58
CA GLY A 399 10.17 17.09 -8.93
C GLY A 399 9.63 17.93 -7.78
N ASP A 400 8.30 18.07 -7.68
CA ASP A 400 7.66 18.78 -6.57
C ASP A 400 7.39 17.85 -5.40
N PHE A 401 7.59 18.33 -4.17
CA PHE A 401 7.19 17.58 -2.98
C PHE A 401 5.71 17.30 -3.02
N TYR A 402 5.36 16.02 -2.88
CA TYR A 402 4.00 15.55 -2.97
C TYR A 402 3.45 15.20 -1.58
N THR A 403 4.15 14.32 -0.84
CA THR A 403 3.75 13.90 0.51
C THR A 403 4.85 13.08 1.20
N VAL A 404 4.88 13.10 2.53
CA VAL A 404 5.42 11.97 3.31
C VAL A 404 4.53 10.75 3.06
N CYS A 405 5.11 9.57 2.86
CA CYS A 405 4.39 8.37 2.48
C CYS A 405 4.96 7.09 3.10
N ASP A 406 4.15 6.02 3.11
CA ASP A 406 4.66 4.67 3.31
C ASP A 406 4.99 4.03 1.97
N LEU A 407 6.21 3.50 1.87
CA LEU A 407 6.59 2.53 0.86
C LEU A 407 6.19 1.15 1.37
N THR A 408 5.36 0.44 0.61
CA THR A 408 4.94 -0.91 0.99
C THR A 408 4.53 -1.72 -0.24
N PRO A 409 4.86 -3.02 -0.32
CA PRO A 409 4.39 -3.84 -1.42
C PRO A 409 2.88 -4.04 -1.34
N SER A 410 2.26 -4.34 -2.49
CA SER A 410 0.88 -4.81 -2.48
C SER A 410 0.84 -6.31 -2.18
N THR A 411 -0.11 -6.73 -1.36
CA THR A 411 -0.39 -8.16 -1.08
C THR A 411 -1.10 -8.83 -2.26
N THR A 412 -0.41 -8.92 -3.39
CA THR A 412 -0.89 -9.62 -4.58
C THR A 412 -0.95 -11.13 -4.30
N LYS A 413 -1.61 -11.87 -5.19
CA LYS A 413 -1.63 -13.32 -5.11
C LYS A 413 -0.24 -13.94 -5.17
N ASP A 414 0.61 -13.39 -6.04
CA ASP A 414 2.00 -13.79 -6.19
C ASP A 414 2.81 -13.53 -4.91
N TYR A 415 2.65 -12.34 -4.31
CA TYR A 415 3.29 -12.02 -3.03
C TYR A 415 2.91 -13.03 -1.93
N VAL A 416 1.62 -13.36 -1.81
CA VAL A 416 1.16 -14.36 -0.83
C VAL A 416 1.74 -15.75 -1.14
N CYS A 417 1.82 -16.17 -2.40
CA CYS A 417 2.49 -17.42 -2.74
C CYS A 417 3.95 -17.44 -2.27
N ARG A 418 4.72 -16.39 -2.58
CA ARG A 418 6.14 -16.27 -2.21
C ARG A 418 6.33 -16.29 -0.71
N LEU A 419 5.51 -15.52 0.02
CA LEU A 419 5.55 -15.45 1.49
C LEU A 419 5.41 -16.80 2.17
N PHE A 420 4.58 -17.69 1.61
CA PHE A 420 4.34 -19.01 2.20
C PHE A 420 5.10 -20.15 1.47
N GLY A 421 6.08 -19.83 0.63
CA GLY A 421 6.87 -20.83 -0.10
C GLY A 421 6.04 -21.72 -1.04
N LEU A 422 4.99 -21.15 -1.64
CA LEU A 422 4.06 -21.83 -2.54
C LEU A 422 4.43 -21.57 -4.01
N ASN A 423 4.07 -22.49 -4.90
CA ASN A 423 4.35 -22.35 -6.32
C ASN A 423 3.45 -21.27 -6.95
N VAL A 424 4.04 -20.16 -7.40
CA VAL A 424 3.31 -19.04 -8.01
C VAL A 424 2.39 -19.46 -9.17
N PRO A 425 2.83 -20.29 -10.15
CA PRO A 425 2.00 -20.69 -11.29
C PRO A 425 0.71 -21.43 -10.92
N ASP A 426 0.68 -22.14 -9.80
CA ASP A 426 -0.50 -22.88 -9.34
C ASP A 426 -1.57 -21.89 -8.81
N GLY A 427 -1.13 -20.77 -8.26
CA GLY A 427 -1.96 -19.65 -7.83
C GLY A 427 -2.76 -19.89 -6.55
N ILE A 428 -3.43 -18.82 -6.12
CA ILE A 428 -4.32 -18.81 -4.95
C ILE A 428 -5.69 -18.21 -5.27
N GLU A 429 -6.69 -18.60 -4.51
CA GLU A 429 -7.86 -17.76 -4.27
C GLU A 429 -7.52 -16.74 -3.18
N LYS A 430 -7.91 -15.47 -3.38
CA LYS A 430 -7.79 -14.38 -2.39
C LYS A 430 -9.02 -13.49 -2.50
N TYR A 431 -9.66 -13.21 -1.37
CA TYR A 431 -10.83 -12.35 -1.27
C TYR A 431 -10.68 -11.39 -0.09
N SER A 432 -11.11 -10.14 -0.28
CA SER A 432 -11.11 -9.09 0.73
C SER A 432 -12.46 -8.39 0.76
N GLY A 433 -12.96 -8.03 1.94
CA GLY A 433 -14.25 -7.36 2.11
C GLY A 433 -14.78 -7.48 3.53
N SER A 434 -16.10 -7.49 3.69
CA SER A 434 -16.73 -7.85 4.97
C SER A 434 -16.65 -9.35 5.22
N ASP A 435 -16.74 -9.76 6.48
CA ASP A 435 -16.83 -11.19 6.85
C ASP A 435 -17.97 -11.91 6.10
N VAL A 436 -19.16 -11.33 6.05
CA VAL A 436 -20.33 -11.90 5.38
C VAL A 436 -20.09 -12.07 3.88
N ASP A 437 -19.53 -11.08 3.20
CA ASP A 437 -19.22 -11.19 1.76
C ASP A 437 -18.18 -12.28 1.52
N VAL A 438 -17.06 -12.19 2.22
CA VAL A 438 -15.92 -13.08 2.02
C VAL A 438 -16.28 -14.54 2.33
N TYR A 439 -17.00 -14.79 3.43
CA TYR A 439 -17.44 -16.14 3.79
C TYR A 439 -18.51 -16.70 2.86
N THR A 440 -19.31 -15.83 2.25
CA THR A 440 -20.29 -16.23 1.23
C THR A 440 -19.58 -16.62 -0.07
N ARG A 441 -18.65 -15.80 -0.55
CA ARG A 441 -17.88 -16.05 -1.78
C ARG A 441 -17.01 -17.30 -1.69
N THR A 442 -16.46 -17.57 -0.51
CA THR A 442 -15.70 -18.80 -0.22
C THR A 442 -16.56 -19.98 0.20
N LYS A 443 -17.89 -19.80 0.34
CA LYS A 443 -18.88 -20.84 0.69
C LYS A 443 -18.69 -21.48 2.07
N ILE A 444 -18.01 -20.80 3.00
CA ILE A 444 -17.77 -21.28 4.37
C ILE A 444 -18.74 -20.73 5.41
N ILE A 445 -19.56 -19.74 5.07
CA ILE A 445 -20.49 -19.09 6.02
C ILE A 445 -21.40 -20.08 6.78
N LYS A 446 -21.85 -21.16 6.11
CA LYS A 446 -22.68 -22.20 6.73
C LYS A 446 -21.91 -23.11 7.70
N LEU A 447 -20.60 -23.23 7.54
CA LEU A 447 -19.75 -24.01 8.44
C LEU A 447 -19.56 -23.25 9.76
N PHE A 448 -19.31 -21.95 9.69
CA PHE A 448 -19.19 -21.08 10.85
C PHE A 448 -20.48 -20.93 11.66
N THR A 449 -21.64 -20.90 10.99
CA THR A 449 -22.96 -20.73 11.63
C THR A 449 -23.63 -22.05 12.04
N ALA A 450 -22.96 -23.19 11.82
CA ALA A 450 -23.44 -24.49 12.29
C ALA A 450 -23.40 -24.60 13.82
N ASP A 451 -24.06 -25.62 14.39
CA ASP A 451 -23.93 -25.93 15.81
C ASP A 451 -22.55 -26.54 16.10
N LEU A 452 -21.59 -25.69 16.48
CA LEU A 452 -20.21 -26.07 16.74
C LEU A 452 -20.02 -26.76 18.10
N THR A 453 -21.10 -27.00 18.88
CA THR A 453 -21.05 -27.94 20.00
C THR A 453 -20.97 -29.40 19.53
N GLN A 454 -21.31 -29.66 18.25
CA GLN A 454 -21.26 -30.99 17.65
C GLN A 454 -19.91 -31.25 16.96
N GLN A 455 -19.23 -32.33 17.33
CA GLN A 455 -17.92 -32.70 16.76
C GLN A 455 -17.93 -32.87 15.24
N LYS A 456 -19.05 -33.32 14.65
CA LYS A 456 -19.20 -33.46 13.19
C LYS A 456 -19.07 -32.10 12.48
N ASN A 457 -19.67 -31.05 13.04
CA ASN A 457 -19.63 -29.71 12.46
C ASN A 457 -18.25 -29.07 12.64
N GLN A 458 -17.61 -29.32 13.80
CA GLN A 458 -16.22 -28.93 14.03
C GLN A 458 -15.29 -29.51 12.96
N ARG A 459 -15.34 -30.83 12.72
CA ARG A 459 -14.52 -31.49 11.67
C ARG A 459 -14.80 -30.96 10.28
N ALA A 460 -16.07 -30.63 9.97
CA ALA A 460 -16.41 -30.05 8.67
C ALA A 460 -15.85 -28.64 8.48
N LEU A 461 -15.81 -27.84 9.55
CA LEU A 461 -15.20 -26.52 9.55
C LEU A 461 -13.66 -26.63 9.42
N GLU A 462 -13.03 -27.49 10.22
CA GLU A 462 -11.57 -27.70 10.23
C GLU A 462 -11.02 -28.27 8.92
N ALA A 463 -11.85 -29.02 8.18
CA ALA A 463 -11.49 -29.50 6.85
C ALA A 463 -11.47 -28.39 5.79
N ALA A 464 -12.16 -27.28 6.02
CA ALA A 464 -12.26 -26.16 5.08
C ALA A 464 -11.41 -24.95 5.51
N VAL A 465 -11.21 -24.76 6.80
CA VAL A 465 -10.59 -23.58 7.41
C VAL A 465 -9.52 -24.02 8.39
N ASP A 466 -8.37 -23.37 8.33
CA ASP A 466 -7.35 -23.49 9.36
C ASP A 466 -7.81 -22.72 10.62
N MET A 467 -8.40 -23.46 11.57
CA MET A 467 -8.99 -22.85 12.77
C MET A 467 -7.95 -22.31 13.75
N ASP A 468 -6.71 -22.80 13.71
CA ASP A 468 -5.64 -22.25 14.54
C ASP A 468 -5.25 -20.86 14.03
N ASN A 469 -5.09 -20.72 12.70
CA ASN A 469 -4.91 -19.42 12.06
C ASN A 469 -6.10 -18.49 12.29
N TYR A 470 -7.35 -18.96 12.18
CA TYR A 470 -8.54 -18.14 12.44
C TYR A 470 -8.56 -17.60 13.88
N LEU A 471 -8.35 -18.45 14.88
CA LEU A 471 -8.44 -18.05 16.29
C LEU A 471 -7.30 -17.10 16.67
N PHE A 472 -6.11 -17.31 16.11
CA PHE A 472 -4.99 -16.41 16.30
C PHE A 472 -5.23 -15.04 15.61
N TYR A 473 -5.69 -15.05 14.35
CA TYR A 473 -6.09 -13.85 13.61
C TYR A 473 -7.13 -13.01 14.40
N PHE A 474 -8.18 -13.65 14.91
CA PHE A 474 -9.20 -12.97 15.72
C PHE A 474 -8.63 -12.44 17.05
N ALA A 475 -7.68 -13.13 17.68
CA ALA A 475 -7.01 -12.62 18.87
C ALA A 475 -6.23 -11.34 18.57
N LEU A 476 -5.53 -11.28 17.43
CA LEU A 476 -4.82 -10.09 16.97
C LEU A 476 -5.79 -8.93 16.67
N GLU A 477 -6.81 -9.13 15.85
CA GLU A 477 -7.78 -8.08 15.49
C GLU A 477 -8.45 -7.47 16.73
N VAL A 478 -8.84 -8.32 17.70
CA VAL A 478 -9.39 -7.88 18.99
C VAL A 478 -8.34 -7.09 19.79
N LEU A 479 -7.11 -7.58 19.89
CA LEU A 479 -6.02 -6.91 20.61
C LEU A 479 -5.46 -5.67 19.92
N PHE A 480 -5.72 -5.47 18.63
CA PHE A 480 -5.53 -4.20 17.94
C PHE A 480 -6.78 -3.30 18.04
N ASN A 481 -7.97 -3.87 18.27
CA ASN A 481 -9.25 -3.15 18.27
C ASN A 481 -9.41 -2.34 16.99
N ASN A 482 -9.27 -3.06 15.87
CA ASN A 482 -9.44 -2.53 14.52
C ASN A 482 -10.89 -2.11 14.29
N ALA A 483 -11.14 -0.81 14.18
CA ALA A 483 -12.49 -0.26 14.12
C ALA A 483 -13.17 -0.43 12.74
N ASP A 484 -12.40 -0.71 11.68
CA ASP A 484 -12.94 -0.95 10.32
C ASP A 484 -13.22 -2.44 10.07
N TRP A 485 -12.92 -3.30 11.04
CA TRP A 485 -13.10 -4.75 10.97
C TRP A 485 -14.22 -5.21 11.94
N PRO A 486 -15.03 -6.26 11.63
CA PRO A 486 -14.98 -7.14 10.46
C PRO A 486 -15.93 -6.76 9.32
N TYR A 487 -16.59 -5.59 9.39
CA TYR A 487 -17.47 -5.09 8.32
C TYR A 487 -16.72 -4.73 7.04
N ASN A 488 -15.40 -4.60 7.16
CA ASN A 488 -14.44 -4.45 6.09
C ASN A 488 -13.13 -5.15 6.52
N ASN A 489 -12.13 -5.13 5.64
CA ASN A 489 -10.75 -5.59 5.91
C ASN A 489 -10.61 -7.04 6.38
N VAL A 490 -11.61 -7.90 6.12
CA VAL A 490 -11.45 -9.36 6.23
C VAL A 490 -10.81 -9.86 4.95
N THR A 491 -9.58 -10.34 5.03
CA THR A 491 -8.89 -10.97 3.90
C THR A 491 -8.68 -12.46 4.16
N VAL A 492 -9.08 -13.29 3.20
CA VAL A 492 -8.84 -14.74 3.22
C VAL A 492 -8.18 -15.23 1.94
N TRP A 493 -7.47 -16.34 2.04
CA TRP A 493 -6.83 -17.01 0.92
C TRP A 493 -6.76 -18.52 1.09
N ARG A 494 -6.54 -19.24 -0.01
CA ARG A 494 -6.17 -20.66 -0.01
C ARG A 494 -5.37 -21.02 -1.26
N TYR A 495 -4.49 -22.00 -1.12
CA TYR A 495 -3.75 -22.58 -2.24
C TYR A 495 -4.63 -23.42 -3.15
N LEU A 496 -4.35 -23.38 -4.46
CA LEU A 496 -5.09 -24.14 -5.48
C LEU A 496 -4.28 -25.26 -6.13
N GLY A 497 -2.98 -25.35 -5.83
CA GLY A 497 -2.09 -26.39 -6.34
C GLY A 497 -2.19 -27.71 -5.58
N GLU A 498 -1.26 -28.61 -5.87
CA GLU A 498 -1.17 -29.91 -5.19
C GLU A 498 -0.65 -29.75 -3.75
N GLU A 499 -1.21 -30.55 -2.84
CA GLU A 499 -0.75 -30.61 -1.44
C GLU A 499 0.69 -31.12 -1.38
N ASN A 500 1.56 -30.35 -0.75
CA ASN A 500 2.91 -30.70 -0.40
C ASN A 500 2.99 -30.96 1.13
N PRO A 501 3.20 -32.21 1.57
CA PRO A 501 3.32 -32.54 2.99
C PRO A 501 4.44 -31.79 3.74
N GLU A 502 5.44 -31.26 3.04
CA GLU A 502 6.53 -30.47 3.62
C GLU A 502 6.16 -28.99 3.81
N ASN A 503 5.07 -28.51 3.19
CA ASN A 503 4.57 -27.15 3.32
C ASN A 503 3.12 -27.15 3.86
N PRO A 504 2.89 -26.81 5.14
CA PRO A 504 1.57 -26.85 5.75
C PRO A 504 0.55 -25.89 5.10
N TYR A 505 1.01 -24.90 4.33
CA TYR A 505 0.16 -23.93 3.66
C TYR A 505 -0.44 -24.43 2.33
N SER A 506 -0.02 -25.61 1.86
CA SER A 506 -0.45 -26.20 0.59
C SER A 506 -1.71 -27.08 0.67
N ASP A 507 -2.25 -27.29 1.86
CA ASP A 507 -3.38 -28.18 2.18
C ASP A 507 -4.77 -27.73 1.65
N GLY A 508 -4.83 -26.63 0.90
CA GLY A 508 -6.06 -26.07 0.33
C GLY A 508 -7.05 -25.49 1.36
N ARG A 509 -6.70 -25.44 2.66
CA ARG A 509 -7.54 -24.82 3.69
C ARG A 509 -7.50 -23.31 3.58
N ILE A 510 -8.62 -22.68 3.94
CA ILE A 510 -8.75 -21.24 3.99
C ILE A 510 -8.02 -20.69 5.21
N ARG A 511 -7.23 -19.65 4.99
CA ARG A 511 -6.47 -18.89 5.98
C ARG A 511 -6.79 -17.41 5.87
N PHE A 512 -6.62 -16.71 6.98
CA PHE A 512 -6.86 -15.30 7.17
C PHE A 512 -5.53 -14.53 7.16
N LEU A 513 -5.56 -13.32 6.63
CA LEU A 513 -4.44 -12.37 6.64
C LEU A 513 -4.85 -11.11 7.37
N VAL A 514 -3.93 -10.57 8.16
CA VAL A 514 -4.03 -9.21 8.69
C VAL A 514 -3.68 -8.24 7.57
N GLU A 515 -4.58 -7.30 7.27
CA GLU A 515 -4.38 -6.25 6.27
C GLU A 515 -5.06 -4.95 6.73
N ASP A 516 -4.53 -3.81 6.27
CA ASP A 516 -5.10 -2.47 6.45
C ASP A 516 -5.41 -2.11 7.93
N MET A 517 -4.33 -1.93 8.68
CA MET A 517 -4.33 -1.73 10.14
C MET A 517 -4.23 -0.25 10.54
N ASP A 518 -4.70 0.66 9.68
CA ASP A 518 -4.64 2.10 9.93
C ASP A 518 -5.67 2.59 10.96
N GLN A 519 -6.78 1.86 11.12
CA GLN A 519 -7.89 2.17 12.04
C GLN A 519 -7.85 1.37 13.37
N ILE A 520 -6.66 1.02 13.85
CA ILE A 520 -6.46 0.34 15.14
C ILE A 520 -6.30 1.35 16.28
N LEU A 521 -6.72 0.95 17.49
CA LEU A 521 -6.48 1.68 18.76
C LEU A 521 -6.93 3.17 18.76
N SER A 522 -7.65 3.64 17.74
CA SER A 522 -8.23 4.97 17.61
C SER A 522 -9.08 4.98 16.33
N ASN A 523 -10.03 5.92 16.23
CA ASN A 523 -10.84 6.08 15.03
C ASN A 523 -10.86 7.55 14.58
N ASP A 524 -10.05 7.86 13.59
CA ASP A 524 -9.93 9.23 13.06
C ASP A 524 -11.03 9.53 12.02
N LEU A 525 -11.83 8.54 11.60
CA LEU A 525 -12.83 8.67 10.52
C LEU A 525 -14.20 9.15 11.00
N HIS A 526 -14.52 9.03 12.29
CA HIS A 526 -15.90 9.17 12.77
C HIS A 526 -16.14 10.28 13.80
N GLY A 527 -15.12 11.06 14.15
CA GLY A 527 -15.25 12.30 14.95
C GLY A 527 -15.75 12.13 16.39
N ASP A 528 -16.00 10.90 16.85
CA ASP A 528 -16.39 10.58 18.21
C ASP A 528 -15.43 9.50 18.77
N PRO A 529 -14.39 9.89 19.52
CA PRO A 529 -13.46 8.96 20.13
C PRO A 529 -14.10 8.06 21.21
N THR A 530 -15.35 8.33 21.62
CA THR A 530 -16.08 7.58 22.65
C THR A 530 -17.14 6.62 22.09
N ARG A 531 -17.55 6.76 20.83
CA ARG A 531 -18.60 5.90 20.23
C ARG A 531 -18.11 4.50 19.86
N TRP A 532 -16.83 4.36 19.54
CA TRP A 532 -16.21 3.08 19.13
C TRP A 532 -15.00 2.65 19.98
N SER A 533 -14.89 3.22 21.18
CA SER A 533 -14.30 2.53 22.33
C SER A 533 -15.19 1.37 22.84
N ALA A 534 -16.28 1.04 22.13
CA ALA A 534 -17.00 -0.21 22.31
C ALA A 534 -16.10 -1.35 21.81
N GLU A 535 -15.39 -1.95 22.75
CA GLU A 535 -14.53 -3.12 22.58
C GLU A 535 -15.09 -4.12 21.55
N LEU A 536 -14.25 -4.52 20.58
CA LEU A 536 -14.64 -5.46 19.52
C LEU A 536 -15.31 -6.74 20.06
N ILE A 537 -14.91 -7.25 21.23
CA ILE A 537 -15.57 -8.42 21.83
C ILE A 537 -17.04 -8.13 22.15
N ASP A 538 -17.34 -6.97 22.76
CA ASP A 538 -18.71 -6.59 23.08
C ASP A 538 -19.57 -6.52 21.82
N TYR A 539 -18.99 -5.99 20.75
CA TYR A 539 -19.61 -5.90 19.46
C TYR A 539 -19.86 -7.28 18.82
N LEU A 540 -18.83 -8.11 18.69
CA LEU A 540 -18.89 -9.45 18.08
C LEU A 540 -19.83 -10.40 18.85
N MET A 541 -19.91 -10.26 20.18
CA MET A 541 -20.71 -11.15 21.03
C MET A 541 -22.17 -10.68 21.19
N LYS A 542 -22.49 -9.42 20.90
CA LYS A 542 -23.88 -8.90 20.91
C LYS A 542 -24.70 -9.43 19.75
N ASP A 543 -24.09 -9.52 18.58
CA ASP A 543 -24.77 -10.01 17.38
C ASP A 543 -24.71 -11.54 17.31
N LYS A 544 -25.82 -12.20 17.63
CA LYS A 544 -25.95 -13.66 17.52
C LYS A 544 -25.92 -14.18 16.08
N GLY A 545 -25.99 -13.30 15.08
CA GLY A 545 -25.77 -13.63 13.68
C GLY A 545 -24.29 -13.64 13.29
N ASN A 546 -23.40 -13.10 14.12
CA ASN A 546 -21.97 -13.04 13.85
C ASN A 546 -21.31 -14.43 13.94
N THR A 547 -20.42 -14.74 12.99
CA THR A 547 -19.70 -16.01 12.98
C THR A 547 -18.85 -16.25 14.23
N PHE A 548 -18.23 -15.21 14.79
CA PHE A 548 -17.43 -15.29 16.00
C PHE A 548 -18.26 -15.77 17.20
N TYR A 549 -19.49 -15.28 17.34
CA TYR A 549 -20.41 -15.73 18.39
C TYR A 549 -20.61 -17.26 18.34
N HIS A 550 -20.80 -17.82 17.14
CA HIS A 550 -20.93 -19.26 16.95
C HIS A 550 -19.64 -20.01 17.28
N VAL A 551 -18.48 -19.51 16.86
CA VAL A 551 -17.19 -20.14 17.20
C VAL A 551 -16.95 -20.15 18.70
N MET A 552 -17.25 -19.05 19.39
CA MET A 552 -17.11 -18.92 20.85
C MET A 552 -18.09 -19.80 21.64
N SER A 553 -19.15 -20.34 21.01
CA SER A 553 -20.03 -21.32 21.64
C SER A 553 -19.38 -22.71 21.79
N CYS A 554 -18.33 -22.99 21.02
CA CYS A 554 -17.52 -24.19 21.16
C CYS A 554 -16.45 -23.99 22.25
N THR A 555 -16.55 -24.72 23.36
CA THR A 555 -15.60 -24.62 24.49
C THR A 555 -14.14 -24.72 24.03
N ARG A 556 -13.81 -25.65 23.13
CA ARG A 556 -12.43 -25.81 22.66
C ARG A 556 -11.91 -24.56 21.91
N TYR A 557 -12.70 -24.03 20.98
CA TYR A 557 -12.29 -22.85 20.21
C TYR A 557 -12.22 -21.59 21.09
N ARG A 558 -13.20 -21.43 21.99
CA ARG A 558 -13.19 -20.35 22.98
C ARG A 558 -11.95 -20.41 23.86
N ASP A 559 -11.64 -21.57 24.43
CA ASP A 559 -10.51 -21.73 25.34
C ASP A 559 -9.18 -21.50 24.60
N THR A 560 -9.08 -21.95 23.35
CA THR A 560 -7.91 -21.69 22.48
C THR A 560 -7.75 -20.19 22.19
N PHE A 561 -8.82 -19.49 21.80
CA PHE A 561 -8.81 -18.04 21.61
C PHE A 561 -8.39 -17.30 22.89
N LEU A 562 -8.97 -17.66 24.04
CA LEU A 562 -8.61 -17.03 25.31
C LEU A 562 -7.14 -17.29 25.70
N THR A 563 -6.61 -18.46 25.36
CA THR A 563 -5.19 -18.78 25.58
C THR A 563 -4.30 -17.89 24.72
N TYR A 564 -4.60 -17.72 23.42
CA TYR A 564 -3.90 -16.76 22.56
C TYR A 564 -3.91 -15.35 23.17
N VAL A 565 -5.06 -14.86 23.61
CA VAL A 565 -5.12 -13.50 24.15
C VAL A 565 -4.32 -13.36 25.45
N GLU A 566 -4.40 -14.30 26.40
CA GLU A 566 -3.60 -14.20 27.63
C GLU A 566 -2.10 -14.29 27.36
N ASP A 567 -1.67 -15.07 26.36
CA ASP A 567 -0.25 -15.18 25.98
C ASP A 567 0.25 -13.92 25.27
N LEU A 568 -0.55 -13.36 24.35
CA LEU A 568 -0.22 -12.12 23.65
C LEU A 568 -0.11 -10.93 24.60
N LEU A 569 -1.01 -10.83 25.60
CA LEU A 569 -0.95 -9.80 26.65
C LEU A 569 0.27 -9.91 27.58
N ARG A 570 1.06 -10.99 27.48
CA ARG A 570 2.34 -11.16 28.19
C ARG A 570 3.56 -11.17 27.28
N THR A 571 3.34 -11.01 25.98
CA THR A 571 4.40 -10.96 24.96
C THR A 571 4.25 -9.67 24.14
N ALA A 572 3.92 -9.76 22.85
CA ALA A 572 3.86 -8.62 21.93
C ALA A 572 2.92 -7.50 22.40
N PHE A 573 1.84 -7.84 23.12
CA PHE A 573 0.86 -6.86 23.61
C PHE A 573 1.01 -6.54 25.09
N GLU A 574 2.16 -6.85 25.71
CA GLU A 574 2.46 -6.35 27.05
C GLU A 574 2.43 -4.81 27.02
N PRO A 575 1.63 -4.13 27.87
CA PRO A 575 1.37 -2.70 27.72
C PRO A 575 2.61 -1.79 27.74
N GLY A 576 3.63 -2.12 28.53
CA GLY A 576 4.88 -1.39 28.59
C GLY A 576 5.67 -1.50 27.29
N HIS A 577 5.82 -2.73 26.79
CA HIS A 577 6.45 -3.03 25.50
C HIS A 577 5.70 -2.37 24.33
N ALA A 578 4.39 -2.60 24.21
CA ALA A 578 3.55 -2.03 23.17
C ALA A 578 3.60 -0.49 23.14
N CYS A 579 3.59 0.17 24.32
CA CYS A 579 3.78 1.62 24.38
C CYS A 579 5.18 2.06 23.93
N ALA A 580 6.22 1.28 24.25
CA ALA A 580 7.59 1.60 23.84
C ALA A 580 7.79 1.49 22.33
N VAL A 581 7.14 0.51 21.67
CA VAL A 581 7.11 0.40 20.20
C VAL A 581 6.47 1.65 19.59
N LEU A 582 5.31 2.08 20.09
CA LEU A 582 4.67 3.32 19.63
C LEU A 582 5.58 4.52 19.81
N ASP A 583 6.17 4.72 20.99
CA ASP A 583 7.05 5.86 21.27
C ASP A 583 8.24 5.92 20.30
N ARG A 584 8.82 4.77 19.95
CA ARG A 584 9.90 4.70 18.95
C ARG A 584 9.41 5.08 17.55
N LEU A 585 8.34 4.45 17.06
CA LEU A 585 7.81 4.71 15.71
C LEU A 585 7.33 6.16 15.53
N TYR A 586 6.76 6.77 16.58
CA TYR A 586 6.46 8.19 16.58
C TYR A 586 7.72 9.03 16.48
N GLY A 587 8.75 8.71 17.27
CA GLY A 587 10.03 9.41 17.24
C GLY A 587 10.69 9.41 15.86
N GLU A 588 10.62 8.30 15.13
CA GLU A 588 11.17 8.14 13.78
C GLU A 588 10.52 9.08 12.74
N LEU A 589 9.22 9.36 12.88
CA LEU A 589 8.48 10.27 11.97
C LEU A 589 8.73 11.76 12.28
N LYS A 590 9.13 12.08 13.51
CA LYS A 590 9.07 13.44 14.08
C LYS A 590 9.75 14.50 13.22
N ASP A 591 11.02 14.30 12.90
CA ASP A 591 11.84 15.36 12.31
C ASP A 591 11.41 15.64 10.87
N GLU A 592 11.12 14.59 10.08
CA GLU A 592 10.61 14.78 8.71
C GLU A 592 9.23 15.43 8.72
N TYR A 593 8.34 14.99 9.61
CA TYR A 593 6.98 15.49 9.66
C TYR A 593 6.91 16.96 10.13
N ILE A 594 7.74 17.36 11.11
CA ILE A 594 7.88 18.77 11.50
C ILE A 594 8.38 19.61 10.33
N ARG A 595 9.32 19.09 9.56
CA ARG A 595 9.96 19.82 8.46
C ARG A 595 9.03 20.01 7.26
N ASP A 596 8.27 18.99 6.89
CA ASP A 596 7.39 19.04 5.72
C ASP A 596 5.99 19.62 6.00
N TYR A 597 5.51 19.54 7.24
CA TYR A 597 4.16 19.99 7.59
C TYR A 597 4.11 21.05 8.70
N GLY A 598 5.16 21.19 9.50
CA GLY A 598 5.24 22.18 10.57
C GLY A 598 4.99 21.63 11.97
N ARG A 599 5.44 22.40 12.97
CA ARG A 599 5.38 22.03 14.40
C ARG A 599 3.96 21.85 14.95
N GLU A 600 3.00 22.60 14.43
CA GLU A 600 1.60 22.52 14.89
C GLU A 600 0.99 21.16 14.52
N PHE A 601 1.21 20.67 13.30
CA PHE A 601 0.79 19.32 12.89
C PHE A 601 1.44 18.23 13.75
N TRP A 602 2.72 18.38 14.07
CA TRP A 602 3.40 17.45 14.97
C TRP A 602 2.80 17.43 16.37
N THR A 603 2.43 18.60 16.91
CA THR A 603 1.78 18.70 18.23
C THR A 603 0.45 17.93 18.25
N GLU A 604 -0.31 17.97 17.15
CA GLU A 604 -1.55 17.19 17.01
C GLU A 604 -1.29 15.67 16.86
N MET A 605 -0.20 15.29 16.17
CA MET A 605 0.26 13.90 16.14
C MET A 605 0.64 13.40 17.54
N GLU A 606 1.39 14.18 18.33
CA GLU A 606 1.74 13.83 19.72
C GLU A 606 0.48 13.64 20.59
N ARG A 607 -0.52 14.51 20.41
CA ARG A 607 -1.81 14.39 21.12
C ARG A 607 -2.51 13.07 20.77
N THR A 608 -2.54 12.71 19.49
CA THR A 608 -3.17 11.47 19.01
C THR A 608 -2.40 10.24 19.45
N ALA A 609 -1.06 10.30 19.43
CA ALA A 609 -0.18 9.26 19.95
C ALA A 609 -0.46 8.94 21.43
N GLU A 610 -0.63 9.97 22.26
CA GLU A 610 -0.93 9.76 23.68
C GLU A 610 -2.32 9.13 23.90
N ILE A 611 -3.31 9.47 23.06
CA ILE A 611 -4.62 8.79 23.07
C ILE A 611 -4.45 7.31 22.72
N THR A 612 -3.71 7.00 21.66
CA THR A 612 -3.43 5.61 21.26
C THR A 612 -2.74 4.83 22.37
N LYS A 613 -1.74 5.41 23.05
CA LYS A 613 -1.08 4.77 24.20
C LYS A 613 -2.00 4.59 25.40
N ASN A 614 -2.88 5.55 25.70
CA ASN A 614 -3.88 5.38 26.75
C ASN A 614 -4.83 4.22 26.44
N ASN A 615 -5.25 4.09 25.18
CA ASN A 615 -6.05 2.96 24.74
C ASN A 615 -5.33 1.63 24.95
N VAL A 616 -4.02 1.53 24.65
CA VAL A 616 -3.21 0.33 24.96
C VAL A 616 -3.23 0.00 26.45
N ARG A 617 -3.03 1.00 27.32
CA ARG A 617 -2.96 0.81 28.78
C ARG A 617 -4.30 0.37 29.39
N GLU A 618 -5.42 0.86 28.87
CA GLU A 618 -6.76 0.57 29.40
C GLU A 618 -7.32 -0.77 28.89
N LYS A 619 -6.85 -1.23 27.73
CA LYS A 619 -7.44 -2.34 26.99
C LYS A 619 -7.48 -3.66 27.73
N GLU A 620 -6.42 -4.01 28.47
CA GLU A 620 -6.39 -5.27 29.23
C GLU A 620 -7.58 -5.32 30.23
N GLY A 621 -7.91 -4.21 30.88
CA GLY A 621 -9.06 -4.14 31.79
C GLY A 621 -10.38 -4.38 31.08
N LEU A 622 -10.59 -3.68 29.96
CA LEU A 622 -11.83 -3.75 29.17
C LEU A 622 -12.05 -5.13 28.53
N TYR A 623 -10.99 -5.75 28.00
CA TYR A 623 -11.00 -7.13 27.52
C TYR A 623 -11.52 -8.10 28.60
N ARG A 624 -10.97 -7.99 29.81
CA ARG A 624 -11.32 -8.86 30.94
C ARG A 624 -12.76 -8.67 31.39
N GLU A 625 -13.27 -7.44 31.37
CA GLU A 625 -14.68 -7.15 31.66
C GLU A 625 -15.63 -7.80 30.66
N ASN A 626 -15.28 -7.77 29.36
CA ASN A 626 -16.11 -8.38 28.32
C ASN A 626 -16.11 -9.91 28.37
N ILE A 627 -14.98 -10.55 28.65
CA ILE A 627 -14.95 -12.01 28.88
C ILE A 627 -15.85 -12.38 30.05
N LYS A 628 -15.78 -11.64 31.16
CA LYS A 628 -16.65 -11.88 32.31
C LYS A 628 -18.12 -11.74 31.90
N LYS A 629 -18.46 -10.70 31.15
CA LYS A 629 -19.83 -10.41 30.70
C LYS A 629 -20.39 -11.46 29.75
N TYR A 630 -19.62 -11.87 28.73
CA TYR A 630 -20.11 -12.69 27.62
C TYR A 630 -19.79 -14.18 27.76
N MET A 631 -18.70 -14.52 28.45
CA MET A 631 -18.24 -15.91 28.61
C MET A 631 -18.39 -16.41 30.05
N GLY A 632 -18.67 -15.51 31.01
CA GLY A 632 -18.87 -15.87 32.42
C GLY A 632 -17.58 -16.23 33.17
N LEU A 633 -16.41 -15.90 32.60
CA LEU A 633 -15.10 -16.23 33.17
C LEU A 633 -14.49 -14.99 33.82
N SER A 634 -14.11 -15.08 35.10
CA SER A 634 -13.48 -13.97 35.83
C SER A 634 -12.28 -14.36 36.66
N GLU A 635 -12.30 -15.56 37.24
CA GLU A 635 -11.17 -16.09 38.01
C GLU A 635 -10.09 -16.61 37.07
N ARG A 636 -8.82 -16.42 37.46
CA ARG A 636 -7.66 -16.94 36.73
C ARG A 636 -6.72 -17.68 37.67
N TYR A 637 -6.11 -18.75 37.18
CA TYR A 637 -5.13 -19.56 37.91
C TYR A 637 -3.73 -19.38 37.34
N PRO A 638 -2.68 -19.39 38.17
CA PRO A 638 -1.30 -19.36 37.71
C PRO A 638 -0.88 -20.70 37.10
N VAL A 639 -0.12 -20.65 36.02
CA VAL A 639 0.53 -21.82 35.41
C VAL A 639 2.02 -21.51 35.27
N GLU A 640 2.84 -22.53 35.52
CA GLU A 640 4.27 -22.51 35.21
C GLU A 640 4.60 -23.69 34.30
N ILE A 641 5.26 -23.41 33.17
CA ILE A 641 5.70 -24.40 32.19
C ILE A 641 7.22 -24.36 32.15
N GLN A 642 7.87 -25.50 32.33
CA GLN A 642 9.31 -25.63 32.37
C GLN A 642 9.78 -26.68 31.36
N ALA A 643 10.95 -26.44 30.76
CA ALA A 643 11.59 -27.39 29.87
C ALA A 643 13.00 -27.72 30.35
N ASP A 644 13.33 -29.02 30.42
CA ASP A 644 14.71 -29.44 30.66
C ASP A 644 15.67 -29.03 29.54
N GLN A 645 16.96 -29.22 29.78
CA GLN A 645 17.97 -29.08 28.72
C GLN A 645 17.66 -30.05 27.57
N GLY A 646 17.80 -29.63 26.32
CA GLY A 646 17.55 -30.48 25.15
C GLY A 646 16.08 -30.83 24.85
N ILE A 647 15.10 -30.16 25.46
CA ILE A 647 13.68 -30.31 25.11
C ILE A 647 12.99 -28.95 25.11
N SER A 648 12.04 -28.73 24.22
CA SER A 648 11.15 -27.57 24.26
C SER A 648 9.73 -27.98 24.64
N VAL A 649 8.93 -27.02 25.07
CA VAL A 649 7.49 -27.21 25.30
C VAL A 649 6.72 -26.20 24.47
N THR A 650 5.77 -26.66 23.67
CA THR A 650 4.96 -25.84 22.77
C THR A 650 3.48 -25.91 23.12
N TRP A 651 2.75 -24.83 22.86
CA TRP A 651 1.29 -24.77 22.87
C TRP A 651 0.86 -23.60 21.98
N ASN A 652 -0.20 -23.77 21.18
CA ASN A 652 -0.61 -22.74 20.21
C ASN A 652 0.59 -22.25 19.36
N ASN A 653 0.88 -20.94 19.37
CA ASN A 653 2.04 -20.30 18.75
C ASN A 653 3.22 -20.07 19.72
N MET A 654 3.12 -20.52 20.97
CA MET A 654 4.09 -20.28 22.03
C MET A 654 5.08 -21.44 22.17
N MET A 655 6.29 -21.11 22.64
CA MET A 655 7.34 -22.08 22.93
C MET A 655 8.15 -21.67 24.17
N VAL A 656 8.44 -22.65 25.03
CA VAL A 656 9.51 -22.59 26.03
C VAL A 656 10.69 -23.39 25.51
N GLY A 657 11.83 -22.73 25.31
CA GLY A 657 13.05 -23.37 24.85
C GLY A 657 13.75 -24.20 25.93
N PRO A 658 14.77 -24.99 25.54
CA PRO A 658 15.55 -25.81 26.47
C PRO A 658 16.10 -25.04 27.68
N GLY A 659 15.80 -25.56 28.88
CA GLY A 659 16.27 -24.96 30.14
C GLY A 659 15.56 -23.68 30.55
N GLN A 660 14.49 -23.28 29.85
CA GLN A 660 13.72 -22.08 30.15
C GLN A 660 12.43 -22.43 30.90
N SER A 661 11.77 -21.39 31.40
CA SER A 661 10.44 -21.48 31.97
C SER A 661 9.56 -20.31 31.52
N TRP A 662 8.25 -20.54 31.54
CA TRP A 662 7.21 -19.57 31.27
C TRP A 662 6.20 -19.57 32.41
N SER A 663 5.71 -18.40 32.78
CA SER A 663 4.60 -18.29 33.73
C SER A 663 3.58 -17.28 33.25
N ASN A 664 2.31 -17.66 33.33
CA ASN A 664 1.18 -16.81 33.02
C ASN A 664 -0.04 -17.19 33.87
N LYS A 665 -1.15 -16.48 33.70
CA LYS A 665 -2.44 -16.77 34.33
C LYS A 665 -3.51 -17.00 33.27
N TYR A 666 -4.26 -18.08 33.42
CA TYR A 666 -5.33 -18.47 32.50
C TYR A 666 -6.67 -18.57 33.21
N TYR A 667 -7.77 -18.46 32.46
CA TYR A 667 -9.12 -18.44 33.04
C TYR A 667 -9.53 -19.80 33.65
N SER A 668 -10.02 -19.78 34.89
CA SER A 668 -10.65 -20.94 35.52
C SER A 668 -11.82 -21.44 34.68
N GLY A 669 -11.88 -22.75 34.42
CA GLY A 669 -12.88 -23.35 33.54
C GLY A 669 -12.51 -23.37 32.05
N THR A 670 -11.28 -22.97 31.72
CA THR A 670 -10.66 -23.18 30.40
C THR A 670 -9.57 -24.25 30.48
N SER A 671 -9.27 -24.87 29.34
CA SER A 671 -8.15 -25.80 29.22
C SER A 671 -7.38 -25.64 27.91
N PHE A 672 -6.08 -25.90 27.95
CA PHE A 672 -5.21 -25.95 26.78
C PHE A 672 -4.21 -27.10 26.93
N THR A 673 -3.56 -27.48 25.82
CA THR A 673 -2.61 -28.60 25.80
C THR A 673 -1.21 -28.09 25.54
N VAL A 674 -0.25 -28.55 26.33
CA VAL A 674 1.19 -28.35 26.09
C VAL A 674 1.79 -29.65 25.57
N THR A 675 2.78 -29.56 24.69
CA THR A 675 3.46 -30.71 24.07
C THR A 675 4.97 -30.58 24.19
N ALA A 676 5.64 -31.65 24.59
CA ALA A 676 7.09 -31.69 24.70
C ALA A 676 7.75 -32.14 23.38
N GLU A 677 8.68 -31.33 22.88
CA GLU A 677 9.40 -31.57 21.63
C GLU A 677 10.91 -31.72 21.89
N PRO A 678 11.44 -32.96 21.92
CA PRO A 678 12.86 -33.19 22.19
C PRO A 678 13.74 -32.72 21.02
N ALA A 679 14.83 -32.02 21.33
CA ALA A 679 15.82 -31.61 20.35
C ALA A 679 16.64 -32.80 19.83
N GLU A 680 17.36 -32.61 18.73
CA GLU A 680 18.26 -33.64 18.20
C GLU A 680 19.27 -34.11 19.27
N GLY A 681 19.42 -35.44 19.39
CA GLY A 681 20.28 -36.06 20.41
C GLY A 681 19.64 -36.20 21.80
N TYR A 682 18.38 -35.80 21.97
CA TYR A 682 17.61 -35.98 23.20
C TYR A 682 16.35 -36.81 22.96
N ARG A 683 15.82 -37.41 24.04
CA ARG A 683 14.52 -38.08 24.06
C ARG A 683 13.68 -37.52 25.20
N PHE A 684 12.36 -37.48 24.99
CA PHE A 684 11.39 -37.19 26.04
C PHE A 684 11.43 -38.29 27.12
N ALA A 685 11.61 -37.87 28.38
CA ALA A 685 11.79 -38.77 29.52
C ALA A 685 10.55 -38.83 30.44
N GLY A 686 9.56 -37.98 30.20
CA GLY A 686 8.32 -37.90 30.98
C GLY A 686 7.97 -36.48 31.40
N TRP A 687 6.83 -36.34 32.06
CA TRP A 687 6.38 -35.09 32.66
C TRP A 687 6.50 -35.14 34.17
N GLU A 688 6.87 -34.02 34.78
CA GLU A 688 6.71 -33.76 36.20
C GLU A 688 5.59 -32.72 36.38
N ILE A 689 4.59 -33.03 37.21
CA ILE A 689 3.44 -32.18 37.53
C ILE A 689 3.47 -31.91 39.04
N ASP A 690 3.62 -30.64 39.43
CA ASP A 690 3.76 -30.17 40.82
C ASP A 690 4.81 -30.95 41.62
N GLY A 691 5.98 -31.21 40.99
CA GLY A 691 7.10 -31.91 41.63
C GLY A 691 6.95 -33.43 41.70
N LYS A 692 5.96 -34.02 41.00
CA LYS A 692 5.74 -35.47 40.97
C LYS A 692 5.68 -36.01 39.54
N PRO A 693 6.16 -37.23 39.28
CA PRO A 693 5.98 -37.87 37.96
C PRO A 693 4.50 -37.90 37.56
N ALA A 694 4.20 -37.52 36.32
CA ALA A 694 2.84 -37.53 35.80
C ALA A 694 2.27 -38.95 35.74
N GLU A 695 1.02 -39.11 36.19
CA GLU A 695 0.28 -40.36 35.99
C GLU A 695 -0.22 -40.47 34.54
N GLU A 696 -0.34 -41.68 34.01
CA GLU A 696 -0.75 -41.95 32.61
C GLU A 696 -2.08 -41.24 32.23
N LYS A 697 -2.99 -41.08 33.18
CA LYS A 697 -4.28 -40.39 32.99
C LYS A 697 -4.18 -38.88 32.80
N ALA A 698 -3.05 -38.27 33.14
CA ALA A 698 -2.79 -36.84 32.95
C ALA A 698 -2.19 -36.53 31.58
N LEU A 699 -1.76 -37.57 30.85
CA LEU A 699 -1.19 -37.48 29.52
C LEU A 699 -2.30 -37.46 28.47
N SER A 700 -2.10 -36.66 27.43
CA SER A 700 -2.90 -36.65 26.21
C SER A 700 -2.04 -37.02 25.01
N GLY A 701 -2.66 -37.50 23.94
CA GLY A 701 -1.94 -38.01 22.77
C GLY A 701 -1.45 -39.45 22.94
N GLY A 702 -1.28 -40.18 21.82
CA GLY A 702 -0.92 -41.60 21.83
C GLY A 702 0.54 -41.89 22.21
N ASP A 703 1.40 -40.87 22.27
CA ASP A 703 2.83 -40.95 22.56
C ASP A 703 3.21 -40.43 23.96
N GLY A 704 2.24 -39.94 24.74
CA GLY A 704 2.42 -39.42 26.10
C GLY A 704 3.17 -38.08 26.18
N ARG A 705 3.40 -37.39 25.06
CA ARG A 705 4.15 -36.13 25.04
C ARG A 705 3.34 -34.90 25.41
N SER A 706 2.02 -35.02 25.45
CA SER A 706 1.15 -33.87 25.73
C SER A 706 0.50 -33.96 27.11
N VAL A 707 0.23 -32.80 27.71
CA VAL A 707 -0.48 -32.65 28.99
C VAL A 707 -1.56 -31.58 28.85
N VAL A 708 -2.75 -31.87 29.37
CA VAL A 708 -3.86 -30.90 29.41
C VAL A 708 -3.77 -30.08 30.70
N ILE A 709 -3.66 -28.77 30.55
CA ILE A 709 -3.69 -27.78 31.63
C ILE A 709 -5.13 -27.30 31.80
N SER A 710 -5.65 -27.33 33.02
CA SER A 710 -7.04 -26.91 33.33
C SER A 710 -7.22 -26.26 34.72
N GLY A 711 -6.11 -25.98 35.39
CA GLY A 711 -6.08 -25.42 36.74
C GLY A 711 -4.66 -25.02 37.17
N PRO A 712 -4.49 -24.49 38.39
CA PRO A 712 -3.18 -24.09 38.89
C PRO A 712 -2.21 -25.25 38.88
N VAL A 713 -1.06 -25.10 38.21
CA VAL A 713 -0.11 -26.21 38.06
C VAL A 713 1.29 -25.71 37.67
N THR A 714 2.32 -26.44 38.11
CA THR A 714 3.67 -26.40 37.53
C THR A 714 3.89 -27.68 36.73
N VAL A 715 4.16 -27.55 35.43
CA VAL A 715 4.52 -28.70 34.57
C VAL A 715 5.94 -28.56 34.06
N ARG A 716 6.70 -29.65 34.08
CA ARG A 716 8.07 -29.70 33.57
C ARG A 716 8.27 -30.88 32.63
N ALA A 717 8.69 -30.59 31.41
CA ALA A 717 9.09 -31.62 30.44
C ALA A 717 10.50 -32.10 30.77
N LEU A 718 10.65 -33.41 30.99
CA LEU A 718 11.93 -34.04 31.28
C LEU A 718 12.55 -34.59 30.00
N SER A 719 13.88 -34.54 29.93
CA SER A 719 14.63 -35.07 28.79
C SER A 719 15.79 -35.97 29.24
N GLU A 720 16.22 -36.84 28.33
CA GLU A 720 17.45 -37.61 28.48
C GLU A 720 18.28 -37.53 27.20
N LYS A 721 19.61 -37.40 27.35
CA LYS A 721 20.52 -37.44 26.20
C LYS A 721 20.61 -38.87 25.65
N ILE A 722 20.43 -39.01 24.34
CA ILE A 722 20.58 -40.28 23.64
C ILE A 722 22.08 -40.61 23.60
N LYS A 723 22.43 -41.82 24.05
CA LYS A 723 23.82 -42.30 24.17
C LYS A 723 24.38 -42.81 22.86
#